data_AF-A0AAW4JHY7-F1
#
_entry.id   AF-A0AAW4JHY7-F1
#
_cell.length_a   1.000
_cell.length_b   1.000
_cell.length_c   1.000
_cell.angle_alpha   90.00
_cell.angle_beta   90.00
_cell.angle_gamma   90.00
#
_symmetry.space_group_name_H-M   'P 1'
#
loop_
_entity.id
_entity.type
_entity.pdbx_description
1 polymer ?
#
loop_
_entity_poly.entity_id
_entity_poly.type
_entity_poly.pdbx_seq_one_letter_code
_entity_poly.pdbx_strand_id
1 'polypeptide(L)'
;MFVRRRWTALATTSILIAAALAHPGPGAAAPPSPAITLAPTETALVRVRLADRAQLDRLVAGGADLATRPRSRDGALIADLVLTGRQLADLTRQGATAVQVVQRADDGTRRIAESRRAAQDRTRTGLRASGADTLQFLQAYWWTTGGRTFLQAQVATTATDDPDVEITVTWRTADGATGSFPLYRFEDSGEYQYHYALPQPVPSRPVQLTATSTLGGTSRPVTPSLWPNATPPPQPAGYQKDFIDAYLTPVDIKARIARLGRQYRDLVDVIDLPNKTQGYRRNAAAYLGDPAAAAVVVESVHFGDQGMNGVQVRTVDPGRPNRPLSMRYRDRVLTISLATDRAGKVTSTTDDVAALINAPRGARFRATVEDGSAGLPMPVTGPVRLDDGLQGTEVPARPWTVQALRIGKHRDGSRIGVLAYSQEHAREWATPLVTLEFAERLLANARTDAATRKLLEQVDVFVVPTVNPDGANYSFHDYNFQRKNLVNHCTGASRDPKYRTMWGVDVNRNYTVGSLFDGYVGASANCLSGNYAGTAELSEPESRNVIDLAKAHPNIKFAMNVHSYGGYFMWPPGAYKADGRVTLPRPSIDESTLFLGSARRIVGAIAAERGTVTWPSQTGPVADVLYSAAGNSADQLYYELGIFAWDFEVGNDRWNEATGQWEGVGFQPPFDEAHAEAQEYAGGLVELVRVARDYAAADPVRR
;
A
#
# COMPACT_ATOMS: atom_id res chain seq x y z
N MET A 1 -28.97 47.54 50.57
CA MET A 1 -29.40 46.22 50.07
C MET A 1 -28.28 45.25 50.41
N PHE A 2 -28.39 44.24 51.30
CA PHE A 2 -29.48 43.29 51.56
C PHE A 2 -29.92 42.59 50.26
N VAL A 3 -29.90 41.25 50.15
CA VAL A 3 -30.33 40.25 51.15
C VAL A 3 -29.24 39.20 51.50
N ARG A 4 -29.37 38.60 52.70
CA ARG A 4 -28.58 37.46 53.22
C ARG A 4 -29.54 36.45 53.88
N ARG A 5 -29.46 35.15 53.54
CA ARG A 5 -29.87 33.94 54.33
C ARG A 5 -29.59 32.69 53.44
N ARG A 6 -28.99 31.57 53.88
CA ARG A 6 -29.06 30.73 55.11
C ARG A 6 -30.41 30.01 55.27
N TRP A 7 -30.52 28.77 55.76
CA TRP A 7 -29.54 27.79 56.29
C TRP A 7 -29.63 26.50 55.42
N THR A 8 -29.15 25.27 55.70
CA THR A 8 -28.43 24.50 56.77
C THR A 8 -27.70 23.34 56.02
N ALA A 9 -26.97 22.32 56.53
CA ALA A 9 -26.42 21.80 57.80
C ALA A 9 -25.11 21.01 57.41
N LEU A 10 -24.25 20.36 58.21
CA LEU A 10 -24.21 19.79 59.59
C LEU A 10 -25.02 18.48 59.81
N ALA A 11 -24.51 17.41 60.44
CA ALA A 11 -23.13 17.07 60.83
C ALA A 11 -23.00 15.59 61.29
N THR A 12 -21.78 15.02 61.23
CA THR A 12 -21.25 13.91 62.09
C THR A 12 -21.98 12.54 62.04
N THR A 13 -21.45 11.39 62.47
CA THR A 13 -20.21 10.91 63.18
C THR A 13 -19.95 9.45 62.68
N SER A 14 -18.93 8.63 63.00
CA SER A 14 -17.99 8.56 64.13
C SER A 14 -16.86 7.52 63.91
N ILE A 15 -15.65 7.79 64.44
CA ILE A 15 -14.77 6.89 65.24
C ILE A 15 -14.18 5.59 64.63
N LEU A 16 -12.96 5.09 64.96
CA LEU A 16 -11.66 5.62 65.46
C LEU A 16 -10.63 4.43 65.53
N ILE A 17 -9.39 4.70 65.99
CA ILE A 17 -8.38 3.78 66.61
C ILE A 17 -7.19 3.28 65.72
N ALA A 18 -6.08 4.01 65.89
CA ALA A 18 -4.70 3.58 66.18
C ALA A 18 -4.00 2.42 65.41
N ALA A 19 -3.12 2.85 64.49
CA ALA A 19 -1.65 2.67 64.54
C ALA A 19 -1.00 1.45 65.24
N ALA A 20 -0.08 0.81 64.50
CA ALA A 20 1.14 0.19 65.04
C ALA A 20 2.33 0.49 64.11
N LEU A 21 3.51 0.78 64.67
CA LEU A 21 4.76 0.94 63.91
C LEU A 21 5.61 -0.34 64.03
N ALA A 22 6.11 -0.83 62.90
CA ALA A 22 7.09 -1.91 62.84
C ALA A 22 8.10 -1.66 61.71
N HIS A 23 9.34 -2.13 61.89
CA HIS A 23 10.42 -2.09 60.91
C HIS A 23 11.14 -3.46 60.88
N PRO A 24 11.88 -3.77 59.80
CA PRO A 24 11.49 -4.93 58.98
C PRO A 24 12.13 -6.27 59.37
N GLY A 25 11.37 -7.35 59.15
CA GLY A 25 11.89 -8.70 59.03
C GLY A 25 12.45 -8.98 57.61
N PRO A 26 13.27 -10.03 57.44
CA PRO A 26 13.95 -10.31 56.17
C PRO A 26 13.01 -10.95 55.13
N GLY A 27 13.25 -10.66 53.85
CA GLY A 27 12.77 -11.50 52.75
C GLY A 27 11.35 -11.25 52.24
N ALA A 28 10.82 -10.03 52.30
CA ALA A 28 9.68 -9.67 51.46
C ALA A 28 10.12 -9.65 49.99
N ALA A 29 9.42 -10.37 49.11
CA ALA A 29 9.57 -10.21 47.67
C ALA A 29 9.23 -8.76 47.26
N ALA A 30 9.90 -8.24 46.23
CA ALA A 30 9.62 -6.89 45.74
C ALA A 30 8.13 -6.75 45.42
N PRO A 31 7.48 -5.63 45.83
CA PRO A 31 6.06 -5.43 45.55
C PRO A 31 5.82 -5.47 44.04
N PRO A 32 4.71 -6.09 43.57
CA PRO A 32 4.42 -6.15 42.15
C PRO A 32 4.40 -4.74 41.58
N SER A 33 5.11 -4.52 40.48
CA SER A 33 5.22 -3.22 39.83
C SER A 33 3.82 -2.65 39.54
N PRO A 34 3.58 -1.34 39.75
CA PRO A 34 2.25 -0.76 39.60
C PRO A 34 1.71 -1.03 38.19
N ALA A 35 0.46 -1.49 38.12
CA ALA A 35 -0.15 -1.93 36.87
C ALA A 35 -0.10 -0.82 35.81
N ILE A 36 0.46 -1.16 34.65
CA ILE A 36 0.60 -0.23 33.53
C ILE A 36 -0.79 0.23 33.07
N THR A 37 -1.01 1.54 33.15
CA THR A 37 -2.26 2.19 32.76
C THR A 37 -1.98 3.36 31.81
N LEU A 38 -2.94 3.57 30.91
CA LEU A 38 -3.01 4.63 29.93
C LEU A 38 -4.39 5.29 30.05
N ALA A 39 -4.53 6.57 29.68
CA ALA A 39 -5.84 7.19 29.61
C ALA A 39 -6.72 6.54 28.50
N PRO A 40 -8.07 6.56 28.58
CA PRO A 40 -8.95 5.84 27.64
C PRO A 40 -8.83 6.21 26.15
N THR A 41 -8.18 7.34 25.84
CA THR A 41 -7.87 7.84 24.49
C THR A 41 -6.37 7.99 24.22
N GLU A 42 -5.52 7.79 25.24
CA GLU A 42 -4.07 7.85 25.08
C GLU A 42 -3.60 6.61 24.30
N THR A 43 -2.84 6.84 23.24
CA THR A 43 -2.24 5.78 22.41
C THR A 43 -0.75 5.66 22.75
N ALA A 44 -0.30 4.43 22.97
CA ALA A 44 1.08 4.12 23.30
C ALA A 44 1.48 2.76 22.69
N LEU A 45 2.78 2.60 22.37
CA LEU A 45 3.36 1.29 22.11
C LEU A 45 3.57 0.59 23.45
N VAL A 46 2.91 -0.55 23.65
CA VAL A 46 2.97 -1.34 24.87
C VAL A 46 3.45 -2.74 24.55
N ARG A 47 4.49 -3.18 25.27
CA ARG A 47 4.94 -4.56 25.31
C ARG A 47 3.99 -5.36 26.17
N VAL A 48 3.33 -6.36 25.58
CA VAL A 48 2.34 -7.21 26.22
C VAL A 48 2.79 -8.66 26.15
N ARG A 49 2.76 -9.35 27.29
CA ARG A 49 2.84 -10.80 27.36
C ARG A 49 1.46 -11.37 27.05
N LEU A 50 1.32 -12.03 25.92
CA LEU A 50 0.10 -12.70 25.49
C LEU A 50 -0.03 -14.05 26.22
N ALA A 51 -1.27 -14.48 26.46
CA ALA A 51 -1.57 -15.70 27.19
C ALA A 51 -1.20 -16.97 26.40
N ASP A 52 -1.41 -16.95 25.08
CA ASP A 52 -1.15 -18.06 24.17
C ASP A 52 -0.90 -17.57 22.73
N ARG A 53 -0.58 -18.52 21.83
CA ARG A 53 -0.35 -18.24 20.41
C ARG A 53 -1.62 -17.83 19.66
N ALA A 54 -2.77 -18.41 20.00
CA ALA A 54 -4.04 -18.07 19.35
C ALA A 54 -4.51 -16.64 19.68
N GLN A 55 -4.12 -16.06 20.83
CA GLN A 55 -4.33 -14.65 21.14
C GLN A 55 -3.52 -13.73 20.21
N LEU A 56 -2.29 -14.11 19.86
CA LEU A 56 -1.53 -13.41 18.82
C LEU A 56 -2.21 -13.53 17.46
N ASP A 57 -2.59 -14.74 17.05
CA ASP A 57 -3.16 -14.95 15.71
C ASP A 57 -4.51 -14.22 15.56
N ARG A 58 -5.30 -14.09 16.64
CA ARG A 58 -6.47 -13.20 16.71
C ARG A 58 -6.12 -11.71 16.61
N LEU A 59 -5.03 -11.26 17.23
CA LEU A 59 -4.57 -9.86 17.13
C LEU A 59 -4.11 -9.51 15.71
N VAL A 60 -3.35 -10.39 15.05
CA VAL A 60 -2.94 -10.25 13.64
C VAL A 60 -4.17 -10.20 12.73
N ALA A 61 -5.11 -11.14 12.89
CA ALA A 61 -6.35 -11.17 12.11
C ALA A 61 -7.26 -9.95 12.36
N GLY A 62 -7.22 -9.38 13.56
CA GLY A 62 -7.96 -8.16 13.93
C GLY A 62 -7.30 -6.85 13.50
N GLY A 63 -6.18 -6.89 12.77
CA GLY A 63 -5.48 -5.68 12.30
C GLY A 63 -4.75 -4.91 13.40
N ALA A 64 -4.32 -5.56 14.48
CA ALA A 64 -3.54 -4.92 15.52
C ALA A 64 -2.13 -4.54 15.01
N ASP A 65 -1.75 -3.28 15.22
CA ASP A 65 -0.44 -2.76 14.81
C ASP A 65 0.68 -3.32 15.72
N LEU A 66 1.45 -4.24 15.13
CA LEU A 66 2.57 -4.96 15.72
C LEU A 66 3.88 -4.29 15.33
N ALA A 67 4.42 -3.44 16.20
CA ALA A 67 5.64 -2.70 15.92
C ALA A 67 6.89 -3.59 15.74
N THR A 68 6.87 -4.84 16.25
CA THR A 68 7.89 -5.86 15.93
C THR A 68 7.28 -7.26 15.84
N ARG A 69 7.98 -8.19 15.17
CA ARG A 69 7.62 -9.63 15.18
C ARG A 69 7.63 -10.15 16.64
N PRO A 70 6.53 -10.77 17.11
CA PRO A 70 6.44 -11.34 18.46
C PRO A 70 7.49 -12.40 18.75
N ARG A 71 7.98 -12.41 19.99
CA ARG A 71 9.13 -13.21 20.43
C ARG A 71 8.72 -14.17 21.54
N SER A 72 9.21 -15.40 21.51
CA SER A 72 9.07 -16.34 22.62
C SER A 72 10.22 -16.14 23.60
N ARG A 73 9.93 -15.99 24.89
CA ARG A 73 10.94 -15.89 25.95
C ARG A 73 10.41 -16.56 27.21
N ASP A 74 11.24 -17.41 27.81
CA ASP A 74 10.97 -18.07 29.09
C ASP A 74 9.61 -18.80 29.14
N GLY A 75 9.21 -19.39 27.99
CA GLY A 75 7.94 -20.10 27.79
C GLY A 75 6.72 -19.21 27.47
N ALA A 76 6.87 -17.89 27.46
CA ALA A 76 5.79 -16.94 27.21
C ALA A 76 5.95 -16.17 25.89
N LEU A 77 4.82 -15.79 25.29
CA LEU A 77 4.77 -15.06 24.02
C LEU A 77 4.70 -13.55 24.28
N ILE A 78 5.63 -12.77 23.73
CA ILE A 78 5.73 -11.32 23.91
C ILE A 78 5.47 -10.61 22.58
N ALA A 79 4.57 -9.62 22.57
CA ALA A 79 4.28 -8.78 21.41
C ALA A 79 4.34 -7.29 21.79
N ASP A 80 4.83 -6.46 20.88
CA ASP A 80 4.85 -4.99 21.03
C ASP A 80 3.70 -4.42 20.18
N LEU A 81 2.67 -3.88 20.85
CA LEU A 81 1.39 -3.50 20.25
C LEU A 81 1.13 -1.99 20.43
N VAL A 82 0.75 -1.29 19.37
CA VAL A 82 0.24 0.09 19.49
C VAL A 82 -1.22 0.03 19.96
N LEU A 83 -1.47 0.53 21.17
CA LEU A 83 -2.76 0.39 21.86
C LEU A 83 -3.23 1.73 22.44
N THR A 84 -4.51 2.03 22.27
CA THR A 84 -5.20 2.98 23.16
C THR A 84 -5.36 2.39 24.56
N GLY A 85 -5.52 3.22 25.59
CA GLY A 85 -5.81 2.75 26.94
C GLY A 85 -7.09 1.91 27.06
N ARG A 86 -8.07 2.08 26.15
CA ARG A 86 -9.21 1.15 26.02
C ARG A 86 -8.78 -0.22 25.51
N GLN A 87 -8.08 -0.28 24.38
CA GLN A 87 -7.60 -1.56 23.82
C GLN A 87 -6.66 -2.31 24.79
N LEU A 88 -5.82 -1.59 25.53
CA LEU A 88 -4.96 -2.18 26.57
C LEU A 88 -5.79 -2.76 27.73
N ALA A 89 -6.79 -2.04 28.21
CA ALA A 89 -7.69 -2.54 29.25
C ALA A 89 -8.50 -3.76 28.78
N ASP A 90 -8.89 -3.79 27.51
CA ASP A 90 -9.63 -4.89 26.89
C ASP A 90 -8.75 -6.14 26.75
N LEU A 91 -7.51 -6.01 26.27
CA LEU A 91 -6.52 -7.08 26.23
C LEU A 91 -6.17 -7.62 27.63
N THR A 92 -6.08 -6.74 28.63
CA THR A 92 -5.79 -7.15 30.02
C THR A 92 -6.93 -7.99 30.60
N ARG A 93 -8.20 -7.69 30.27
CA ARG A 93 -9.35 -8.55 30.64
C ARG A 93 -9.37 -9.89 29.90
N GLN A 94 -8.66 -10.01 28.77
CA GLN A 94 -8.44 -11.26 28.03
C GLN A 94 -7.19 -12.03 28.48
N GLY A 95 -6.69 -11.77 29.70
CA GLY A 95 -5.57 -12.50 30.31
C GLY A 95 -4.17 -12.10 29.84
N ALA A 96 -4.05 -11.15 28.92
CA ALA A 96 -2.75 -10.60 28.52
C ALA A 96 -2.18 -9.72 29.65
N THR A 97 -0.85 -9.74 29.85
CA THR A 97 -0.17 -8.92 30.88
C THR A 97 0.59 -7.77 30.22
N ALA A 98 0.27 -6.52 30.55
CA ALA A 98 1.11 -5.38 30.17
C ALA A 98 2.47 -5.46 30.90
N VAL A 99 3.57 -5.48 30.14
CA VAL A 99 4.94 -5.65 30.67
C VAL A 99 5.71 -4.33 30.70
N GLN A 100 5.57 -3.49 29.67
CA GLN A 100 6.30 -2.24 29.54
C GLN A 100 5.56 -1.26 28.62
N VAL A 101 5.47 0.03 28.98
CA VAL A 101 5.18 1.08 27.97
C VAL A 101 6.50 1.42 27.28
N VAL A 102 6.57 1.18 25.98
CA VAL A 102 7.78 1.37 25.17
C VAL A 102 7.85 2.83 24.67
N GLN A 103 6.71 3.41 24.29
CA GLN A 103 6.60 4.76 23.74
C GLN A 103 5.20 5.33 24.00
N ARG A 104 5.10 6.54 24.57
CA ARG A 104 3.88 7.36 24.53
C ARG A 104 3.98 8.36 23.37
N ALA A 105 2.84 8.84 22.84
CA ALA A 105 2.80 9.67 21.63
C ALA A 105 3.75 10.89 21.69
N ASP A 106 3.80 11.58 22.83
CA ASP A 106 4.50 12.88 22.97
C ASP A 106 6.02 12.76 23.24
N ASP A 107 6.59 11.55 23.20
CA ASP A 107 7.97 11.31 23.67
C ASP A 107 9.09 11.75 22.71
N GLY A 108 8.81 11.95 21.42
CA GLY A 108 9.83 12.07 20.36
C GLY A 108 10.85 13.18 20.62
N THR A 109 10.38 14.41 20.86
CA THR A 109 11.22 15.61 21.01
C THR A 109 12.12 15.55 22.25
N ARG A 110 11.67 14.89 23.32
CA ARG A 110 12.41 14.74 24.58
C ARG A 110 13.57 13.74 24.46
N ARG A 111 13.33 12.60 23.81
CA ARG A 111 14.32 11.51 23.70
C ARG A 111 15.56 11.89 22.89
N ILE A 112 15.48 12.86 21.97
CA ILE A 112 16.66 13.41 21.25
C ILE A 112 17.63 14.12 22.21
N ALA A 113 17.13 14.81 23.24
CA ALA A 113 17.96 15.46 24.25
C ALA A 113 18.51 14.48 25.30
N GLU A 114 17.79 13.39 25.57
CA GLU A 114 18.16 12.37 26.56
C GLU A 114 19.13 11.31 25.99
N SER A 115 18.97 10.91 24.72
CA SER A 115 19.93 10.07 23.97
C SER A 115 21.35 10.66 24.05
N ARG A 116 21.49 11.96 23.79
CA ARG A 116 22.76 12.70 23.87
C ARG A 116 23.40 12.71 25.27
N ARG A 117 22.67 12.38 26.34
CA ARG A 117 23.19 12.21 27.71
C ARG A 117 23.47 10.75 28.02
N ALA A 118 22.55 9.84 27.66
CA ALA A 118 22.72 8.40 27.83
C ALA A 118 23.88 7.81 27.00
N ALA A 119 24.33 8.50 25.94
CA ALA A 119 25.57 8.19 25.24
C ALA A 119 26.83 8.55 26.05
N GLN A 120 26.80 9.61 26.86
CA GLN A 120 27.94 10.06 27.67
C GLN A 120 28.17 9.14 28.89
N ASP A 121 27.09 8.73 29.56
CA ASP A 121 27.16 7.88 30.77
C ASP A 121 27.57 6.43 30.48
N ARG A 122 27.33 5.90 29.27
CA ARG A 122 27.64 4.50 28.91
C ARG A 122 29.13 4.23 28.65
N THR A 123 29.98 5.26 28.60
CA THR A 123 31.44 5.18 28.37
C THR A 123 32.24 4.52 29.53
N ARG A 124 31.63 3.68 30.37
CA ARG A 124 32.23 3.20 31.63
C ARG A 124 32.02 1.71 31.98
N THR A 125 31.34 0.93 31.14
CA THR A 125 31.28 -0.54 31.27
C THR A 125 31.68 -1.20 29.95
N GLY A 126 32.97 -1.54 29.83
CA GLY A 126 33.55 -2.04 28.58
C GLY A 126 33.21 -3.50 28.28
N LEU A 127 32.25 -3.71 27.40
CA LEU A 127 32.21 -4.91 26.55
C LEU A 127 33.22 -4.70 25.41
N ARG A 128 34.19 -5.60 25.26
CA ARG A 128 35.21 -5.56 24.20
C ARG A 128 34.81 -6.48 23.05
N ALA A 129 34.29 -5.90 21.97
CA ALA A 129 34.41 -6.45 20.63
C ALA A 129 35.64 -5.84 19.92
N SER A 130 35.97 -6.33 18.72
CA SER A 130 37.30 -6.13 18.11
C SER A 130 37.41 -4.95 17.14
N GLY A 131 38.25 -3.98 17.50
CA GLY A 131 38.72 -2.93 16.58
C GLY A 131 37.73 -1.78 16.35
N ALA A 132 38.19 -0.77 15.61
CA ALA A 132 37.30 0.22 15.02
C ALA A 132 36.70 -0.36 13.73
N ASP A 133 35.40 -0.16 13.52
CA ASP A 133 34.72 -0.54 12.29
C ASP A 133 35.11 0.36 11.12
N THR A 134 34.84 -0.09 9.89
CA THR A 134 35.07 0.71 8.69
C THR A 134 33.75 1.25 8.15
N LEU A 135 33.76 2.54 7.78
CA LEU A 135 32.57 3.28 7.37
C LEU A 135 32.68 3.74 5.91
N GLN A 136 31.68 3.38 5.11
CA GLN A 136 31.59 3.73 3.69
C GLN A 136 30.28 4.46 3.38
N PHE A 137 30.37 5.68 2.85
CA PHE A 137 29.21 6.34 2.23
C PHE A 137 28.75 5.54 1.00
N LEU A 138 27.50 5.07 1.02
CA LEU A 138 26.79 4.52 -0.14
C LEU A 138 26.16 5.65 -0.96
N GLN A 139 25.63 6.66 -0.25
CA GLN A 139 25.04 7.87 -0.83
C GLN A 139 25.50 9.11 -0.06
N ALA A 140 25.73 10.21 -0.78
CA ALA A 140 26.05 11.52 -0.22
C ALA A 140 25.58 12.60 -1.21
N TYR A 141 24.40 13.17 -0.97
CA TYR A 141 23.69 14.02 -1.92
C TYR A 141 23.10 15.27 -1.27
N TRP A 142 23.00 16.35 -2.04
CA TRP A 142 22.31 17.58 -1.62
C TRP A 142 21.50 18.17 -2.77
N TRP A 143 20.47 18.95 -2.44
CA TRP A 143 19.62 19.66 -3.41
C TRP A 143 19.04 20.92 -2.79
N THR A 144 18.33 21.71 -3.61
CA THR A 144 17.59 22.89 -3.15
C THR A 144 16.13 22.78 -3.57
N THR A 145 15.21 22.98 -2.62
CA THR A 145 13.75 23.05 -2.86
C THR A 145 13.11 24.01 -1.88
N GLY A 146 12.05 24.73 -2.29
CA GLY A 146 11.42 25.77 -1.46
C GLY A 146 12.36 26.91 -1.02
N GLY A 147 13.50 27.10 -1.71
CA GLY A 147 14.56 28.02 -1.29
C GLY A 147 15.51 27.47 -0.19
N ARG A 148 15.25 26.27 0.35
CA ARG A 148 16.12 25.60 1.34
C ARG A 148 17.07 24.62 0.69
N THR A 149 18.26 24.48 1.28
CA THR A 149 19.21 23.42 0.91
C THR A 149 19.02 22.22 1.84
N PHE A 150 18.94 21.02 1.27
CA PHE A 150 18.84 19.76 2.02
C PHE A 150 20.02 18.84 1.69
N LEU A 151 20.35 17.98 2.66
CA LEU A 151 21.46 17.03 2.63
C LEU A 151 20.95 15.66 3.07
N GLN A 152 21.26 14.63 2.29
CA GLN A 152 20.98 13.23 2.63
C GLN A 152 22.24 12.36 2.45
N ALA A 153 22.40 11.37 3.33
CA ALA A 153 23.46 10.39 3.26
C ALA A 153 22.97 8.99 3.66
N GLN A 154 23.63 7.97 3.09
CA GLN A 154 23.56 6.58 3.53
C GLN A 154 24.99 6.09 3.77
N VAL A 155 25.21 5.37 4.87
CA VAL A 155 26.53 4.85 5.29
C VAL A 155 26.40 3.40 5.71
N ALA A 156 27.24 2.52 5.14
CA ALA A 156 27.42 1.15 5.61
C ALA A 156 28.54 1.08 6.65
N THR A 157 28.40 0.18 7.62
CA THR A 157 29.48 -0.27 8.53
C THR A 157 29.81 -1.75 8.32
N THR A 158 31.05 -2.15 8.60
CA THR A 158 31.44 -3.56 8.74
C THR A 158 31.03 -4.19 10.08
N ALA A 159 30.52 -3.41 11.03
CA ALA A 159 29.92 -3.92 12.27
C ALA A 159 28.44 -4.28 12.05
N THR A 160 28.20 -5.22 11.13
CA THR A 160 26.86 -5.68 10.75
C THR A 160 26.12 -6.32 11.91
N ASP A 161 26.83 -7.08 12.73
CA ASP A 161 26.26 -7.98 13.75
C ASP A 161 25.96 -7.27 15.09
N ASP A 162 26.38 -6.01 15.23
CA ASP A 162 26.16 -5.19 16.42
C ASP A 162 25.00 -4.19 16.18
N PRO A 163 23.83 -4.38 16.82
CA PRO A 163 22.67 -3.51 16.65
C PRO A 163 22.78 -2.18 17.39
N ASP A 164 23.71 -2.03 18.33
CA ASP A 164 23.91 -0.81 19.14
C ASP A 164 24.92 0.18 18.49
N VAL A 165 25.33 -0.07 17.24
CA VAL A 165 26.18 0.83 16.45
C VAL A 165 25.38 2.05 15.98
N GLU A 166 25.63 3.20 16.59
CA GLU A 166 25.13 4.51 16.14
C GLU A 166 26.17 5.15 15.19
N ILE A 167 25.74 5.63 14.03
CA ILE A 167 26.59 6.41 13.10
C ILE A 167 26.13 7.87 13.11
N THR A 168 27.08 8.80 13.21
CA THR A 168 26.85 10.24 13.05
C THR A 168 27.56 10.76 11.79
N VAL A 169 26.85 11.53 10.96
CA VAL A 169 27.44 12.28 9.85
C VAL A 169 27.69 13.72 10.30
N THR A 170 28.93 14.16 10.18
CA THR A 170 29.34 15.57 10.33
C THR A 170 29.50 16.21 8.96
N TRP A 171 29.01 17.43 8.78
CA TRP A 171 29.02 18.17 7.52
C TRP A 171 29.65 19.55 7.65
N ARG A 172 30.19 20.06 6.54
CA ARG A 172 30.66 21.44 6.36
C ARG A 172 30.11 22.04 5.07
N THR A 173 29.67 23.28 5.12
CA THR A 173 29.12 24.06 3.99
C THR A 173 30.13 25.04 3.39
N ALA A 174 29.81 25.57 2.21
CA ALA A 174 30.69 26.44 1.42
C ALA A 174 31.00 27.79 2.10
N ASP A 175 30.10 28.27 2.94
CA ASP A 175 30.25 29.45 3.81
C ASP A 175 31.08 29.18 5.08
N GLY A 176 31.49 27.92 5.32
CA GLY A 176 32.25 27.49 6.48
C GLY A 176 31.42 27.04 7.69
N ALA A 177 30.08 27.09 7.65
CA ALA A 177 29.27 26.54 8.72
C ALA A 177 29.40 25.00 8.80
N THR A 178 29.15 24.45 9.99
CA THR A 178 29.30 23.02 10.29
C THR A 178 28.22 22.53 11.23
N GLY A 179 27.84 21.25 11.08
CA GLY A 179 26.91 20.58 11.99
C GLY A 179 26.99 19.07 11.84
N SER A 180 26.11 18.35 12.53
CA SER A 180 26.03 16.89 12.44
C SER A 180 24.62 16.36 12.71
N PHE A 181 24.35 15.16 12.21
CA PHE A 181 23.10 14.42 12.42
C PHE A 181 23.38 12.92 12.59
N PRO A 182 22.60 12.20 13.43
CA PRO A 182 22.66 10.75 13.51
C PRO A 182 22.04 10.10 12.28
N LEU A 183 22.42 8.85 12.00
CA LEU A 183 21.76 7.98 11.03
C LEU A 183 21.03 6.84 11.75
N TYR A 184 19.87 6.48 11.24
CA TYR A 184 19.07 5.33 11.67
C TYR A 184 19.55 4.06 10.98
N ARG A 185 19.72 2.98 11.75
CA ARG A 185 20.03 1.63 11.22
C ARG A 185 18.83 1.08 10.45
N PHE A 186 19.07 0.57 9.24
CA PHE A 186 18.07 -0.11 8.41
C PHE A 186 18.42 -1.60 8.32
N GLU A 187 17.48 -2.42 8.78
CA GLU A 187 17.48 -3.88 8.66
C GLU A 187 16.22 -4.29 7.92
N ASP A 188 16.34 -5.27 7.01
CA ASP A 188 15.22 -5.79 6.23
C ASP A 188 15.26 -7.31 6.17
N SER A 189 14.12 -7.96 6.38
CA SER A 189 13.96 -9.39 6.66
C SER A 189 14.82 -9.98 7.81
N GLY A 190 15.61 -9.17 8.51
CA GLY A 190 16.60 -9.57 9.52
C GLY A 190 18.06 -9.31 9.10
N GLU A 191 18.28 -8.92 7.85
CA GLU A 191 19.61 -8.62 7.29
C GLU A 191 19.91 -7.11 7.37
N TYR A 192 21.12 -6.75 7.81
CA TYR A 192 21.58 -5.36 7.80
C TYR A 192 21.76 -4.84 6.36
N GLN A 193 21.26 -3.63 6.08
CA GLN A 193 21.40 -2.98 4.77
C GLN A 193 22.36 -1.78 4.82
N TYR A 194 22.05 -0.78 5.64
CA TYR A 194 22.84 0.44 5.83
C TYR A 194 22.34 1.26 7.03
N HIS A 195 22.96 2.39 7.32
CA HIS A 195 22.36 3.48 8.09
C HIS A 195 21.99 4.67 7.18
N TYR A 196 20.89 5.35 7.44
CA TYR A 196 20.38 6.47 6.63
C TYR A 196 19.75 7.59 7.47
N ALA A 197 19.43 8.73 6.85
CA ALA A 197 18.56 9.76 7.44
C ALA A 197 17.55 10.30 6.43
N LEU A 198 16.43 10.82 6.93
CA LEU A 198 15.54 11.70 6.15
C LEU A 198 16.29 13.00 5.77
N PRO A 199 15.89 13.74 4.72
CA PRO A 199 16.66 14.88 4.22
C PRO A 199 16.80 16.00 5.27
N GLN A 200 18.04 16.27 5.66
CA GLN A 200 18.38 17.23 6.71
C GLN A 200 18.56 18.64 6.14
N PRO A 201 17.92 19.69 6.70
CA PRO A 201 18.14 21.06 6.26
C PRO A 201 19.55 21.54 6.63
N VAL A 202 20.22 22.21 5.70
CA VAL A 202 21.56 22.81 5.88
C VAL A 202 21.56 24.28 5.41
N PRO A 203 22.36 25.17 6.03
CA PRO A 203 22.26 26.61 5.81
C PRO A 203 22.65 27.05 4.39
N SER A 204 23.55 26.32 3.74
CA SER A 204 23.94 26.52 2.34
C SER A 204 24.50 25.22 1.75
N ARG A 205 25.11 25.29 0.56
CA ARG A 205 25.67 24.14 -0.16
C ARG A 205 26.70 23.38 0.71
N PRO A 206 26.47 22.08 1.02
CA PRO A 206 27.47 21.25 1.68
C PRO A 206 28.62 20.93 0.72
N VAL A 207 29.85 20.93 1.23
CA VAL A 207 31.09 20.70 0.46
C VAL A 207 31.90 19.51 0.97
N GLN A 208 31.64 19.06 2.20
CA GLN A 208 32.36 17.95 2.82
C GLN A 208 31.48 17.25 3.87
N LEU A 209 31.46 15.92 3.86
CA LEU A 209 30.89 15.05 4.89
C LEU A 209 31.97 14.10 5.43
N THR A 210 31.86 13.73 6.70
CA THR A 210 32.59 12.62 7.34
C THR A 210 31.62 11.86 8.24
N ALA A 211 31.67 10.52 8.25
CA ALA A 211 30.89 9.68 9.16
C ALA A 211 31.78 9.11 10.29
N THR A 212 31.22 8.96 11.49
CA THR A 212 31.87 8.38 12.67
C THR A 212 30.91 7.47 13.45
N SER A 213 31.40 6.36 14.00
CA SER A 213 30.60 5.38 14.77
C SER A 213 30.85 5.44 16.28
N THR A 214 29.97 4.80 17.07
CA THR A 214 30.19 4.52 18.50
C THR A 214 31.35 3.56 18.78
N LEU A 215 31.79 2.77 17.79
CA LEU A 215 32.96 1.88 17.90
C LEU A 215 34.28 2.56 17.53
N GLY A 216 34.25 3.86 17.18
CA GLY A 216 35.44 4.65 16.83
C GLY A 216 35.87 4.56 15.36
N GLY A 217 35.09 3.88 14.51
CA GLY A 217 35.23 3.93 13.06
C GLY A 217 35.05 5.35 12.53
N THR A 218 35.79 5.69 11.48
CA THR A 218 35.73 7.01 10.83
C THR A 218 35.88 6.84 9.31
N SER A 219 34.98 7.43 8.53
CA SER A 219 35.03 7.37 7.08
C SER A 219 36.14 8.26 6.52
N ARG A 220 36.52 8.02 5.26
CA ARG A 220 37.18 9.08 4.47
C ARG A 220 36.19 10.24 4.27
N PRO A 221 36.64 11.50 4.23
CA PRO A 221 35.76 12.61 3.88
C PRO A 221 35.30 12.53 2.42
N VAL A 222 34.05 12.88 2.14
CA VAL A 222 33.47 12.93 0.79
C VAL A 222 32.86 14.29 0.50
N THR A 223 32.88 14.74 -0.76
CA THR A 223 32.09 15.89 -1.20
C THR A 223 30.73 15.40 -1.71
N PRO A 224 29.60 15.86 -1.15
CA PRO A 224 28.28 15.39 -1.57
C PRO A 224 27.94 15.94 -2.96
N SER A 225 27.33 15.09 -3.79
CA SER A 225 26.93 15.44 -5.14
C SER A 225 25.61 16.22 -5.15
N LEU A 226 25.42 17.09 -6.14
CA LEU A 226 24.08 17.64 -6.41
C LEU A 226 23.15 16.48 -6.81
N TRP A 227 21.87 16.55 -6.42
CA TRP A 227 20.82 15.64 -6.84
C TRP A 227 19.65 16.42 -7.48
N PRO A 228 19.02 15.89 -8.54
CA PRO A 228 19.43 14.71 -9.33
C PRO A 228 20.59 14.99 -10.30
N ASN A 229 21.04 16.25 -10.39
CA ASN A 229 22.10 16.70 -11.31
C ASN A 229 21.82 16.38 -12.80
N ALA A 230 20.55 16.48 -13.17
CA ALA A 230 20.08 16.54 -14.55
C ALA A 230 18.98 17.59 -14.66
N THR A 231 18.91 18.26 -15.81
CA THR A 231 17.88 19.26 -16.13
C THR A 231 17.32 18.90 -17.52
N PRO A 232 16.00 18.82 -17.71
CA PRO A 232 15.42 18.55 -19.02
C PRO A 232 15.69 19.72 -19.99
N PRO A 233 15.59 19.51 -21.31
CA PRO A 233 15.47 20.60 -22.26
C PRO A 233 14.31 21.54 -21.88
N PRO A 234 14.47 22.86 -21.95
CA PRO A 234 13.42 23.81 -21.58
C PRO A 234 12.19 23.66 -22.50
N GLN A 235 10.99 23.79 -21.92
CA GLN A 235 9.74 23.82 -22.67
C GLN A 235 9.72 25.10 -23.55
N PRO A 236 9.43 25.01 -24.86
CA PRO A 236 9.37 26.20 -25.72
C PRO A 236 8.17 27.10 -25.37
N ALA A 237 8.26 28.38 -25.72
CA ALA A 237 7.15 29.31 -25.54
C ALA A 237 5.91 28.83 -26.32
N GLY A 238 4.76 28.72 -25.63
CA GLY A 238 3.53 28.16 -26.21
C GLY A 238 3.45 26.62 -26.24
N TYR A 239 4.34 25.91 -25.52
CA TYR A 239 4.18 24.47 -25.28
C TYR A 239 2.88 24.21 -24.48
N GLN A 240 2.02 23.36 -25.00
CA GLN A 240 0.73 23.04 -24.40
C GLN A 240 0.87 21.92 -23.36
N LYS A 241 0.29 22.15 -22.20
CA LYS A 241 0.12 21.24 -21.05
C LYS A 241 -1.17 21.68 -20.34
N ASP A 242 -1.42 21.21 -19.12
CA ASP A 242 -2.58 21.63 -18.32
C ASP A 242 -3.90 21.23 -19.00
N PHE A 243 -4.06 19.91 -19.17
CA PHE A 243 -5.23 19.30 -19.79
C PHE A 243 -6.19 18.66 -18.77
N ILE A 244 -5.77 18.50 -17.52
CA ILE A 244 -6.51 17.78 -16.46
C ILE A 244 -7.17 18.76 -15.50
N ASP A 245 -8.49 18.87 -15.62
CA ASP A 245 -9.37 19.81 -14.91
C ASP A 245 -10.16 19.20 -13.75
N ALA A 246 -10.16 17.87 -13.60
CA ALA A 246 -10.75 17.14 -12.48
C ALA A 246 -10.05 15.77 -12.27
N TYR A 247 -10.33 15.11 -11.14
CA TYR A 247 -10.16 13.66 -11.03
C TYR A 247 -11.06 12.96 -12.06
N LEU A 248 -10.57 11.87 -12.67
CA LEU A 248 -11.24 11.18 -13.78
C LEU A 248 -11.58 9.75 -13.37
N THR A 249 -12.85 9.36 -13.51
CA THR A 249 -13.28 7.97 -13.34
C THR A 249 -12.83 7.11 -14.54
N PRO A 250 -12.83 5.77 -14.44
CA PRO A 250 -12.64 4.91 -15.61
C PRO A 250 -13.60 5.19 -16.78
N VAL A 251 -14.80 5.70 -16.51
CA VAL A 251 -15.78 6.13 -17.54
C VAL A 251 -15.26 7.37 -18.29
N ASP A 252 -14.77 8.37 -17.55
CA ASP A 252 -14.21 9.61 -18.12
C ASP A 252 -12.92 9.34 -18.90
N ILE A 253 -12.04 8.50 -18.33
CA ILE A 253 -10.80 8.02 -18.98
C ILE A 253 -11.14 7.35 -20.31
N LYS A 254 -12.15 6.48 -20.36
CA LYS A 254 -12.60 5.82 -21.59
C LYS A 254 -13.15 6.81 -22.61
N ALA A 255 -13.90 7.83 -22.17
CA ALA A 255 -14.35 8.92 -23.04
C ALA A 255 -13.18 9.76 -23.58
N ARG A 256 -12.15 10.02 -22.76
CA ARG A 256 -10.93 10.75 -23.11
C ARG A 256 -10.10 9.99 -24.17
N ILE A 257 -9.84 8.70 -23.97
CA ILE A 257 -9.20 7.80 -24.94
C ILE A 257 -9.95 7.82 -26.29
N ALA A 258 -11.27 7.64 -26.25
CA ALA A 258 -12.09 7.64 -27.47
C ALA A 258 -12.10 9.01 -28.18
N ARG A 259 -12.03 10.13 -27.44
CA ARG A 259 -11.88 11.48 -28.02
C ARG A 259 -10.52 11.63 -28.70
N LEU A 260 -9.43 11.22 -28.06
CA LEU A 260 -8.08 11.34 -28.60
C LEU A 260 -7.88 10.52 -29.88
N GLY A 261 -8.39 9.29 -29.94
CA GLY A 261 -8.38 8.48 -31.17
C GLY A 261 -9.10 9.14 -32.34
N ARG A 262 -10.21 9.87 -32.09
CA ARG A 262 -10.92 10.64 -33.13
C ARG A 262 -10.18 11.93 -33.53
N GLN A 263 -9.66 12.66 -32.55
CA GLN A 263 -9.01 13.97 -32.74
C GLN A 263 -7.65 13.85 -33.43
N TYR A 264 -6.91 12.78 -33.14
CA TYR A 264 -5.53 12.58 -33.56
C TYR A 264 -5.32 11.29 -34.36
N ARG A 265 -6.31 10.84 -35.15
CA ARG A 265 -6.28 9.57 -35.93
C ARG A 265 -4.99 9.30 -36.71
N ASP A 266 -4.31 10.35 -37.19
CA ASP A 266 -3.09 10.23 -37.98
C ASP A 266 -1.86 9.84 -37.10
N LEU A 267 -1.98 9.99 -35.78
CA LEU A 267 -0.97 9.74 -34.74
C LEU A 267 -1.41 8.70 -33.68
N VAL A 268 -2.71 8.41 -33.55
CA VAL A 268 -3.28 7.56 -32.48
C VAL A 268 -4.04 6.37 -33.05
N ASP A 269 -3.67 5.17 -32.61
CA ASP A 269 -4.57 4.00 -32.61
C ASP A 269 -5.13 3.79 -31.19
N VAL A 270 -6.34 3.26 -31.09
CA VAL A 270 -6.91 2.77 -29.82
C VAL A 270 -6.94 1.23 -29.89
N ILE A 271 -6.27 0.58 -28.95
CA ILE A 271 -6.16 -0.88 -28.87
C ILE A 271 -7.10 -1.38 -27.77
N ASP A 272 -8.08 -2.21 -28.14
CA ASP A 272 -8.88 -2.98 -27.18
C ASP A 272 -8.04 -4.17 -26.69
N LEU A 273 -7.78 -4.26 -25.38
CA LEU A 273 -6.99 -5.34 -24.81
C LEU A 273 -7.83 -6.62 -24.66
N PRO A 274 -7.25 -7.82 -24.89
CA PRO A 274 -8.02 -9.02 -25.19
C PRO A 274 -8.78 -9.62 -23.99
N ASN A 275 -8.24 -9.48 -22.77
CA ASN A 275 -8.85 -10.02 -21.57
C ASN A 275 -9.88 -9.02 -21.02
N LYS A 276 -11.16 -9.39 -21.01
CA LYS A 276 -12.19 -8.57 -20.38
C LYS A 276 -12.18 -8.78 -18.87
N THR A 277 -12.33 -7.69 -18.11
CA THR A 277 -12.40 -7.71 -16.64
C THR A 277 -13.70 -8.36 -16.15
N GLN A 278 -13.88 -8.49 -14.82
CA GLN A 278 -15.17 -8.89 -14.26
C GLN A 278 -16.28 -7.89 -14.62
N GLY A 279 -15.93 -6.62 -14.79
CA GLY A 279 -16.82 -5.48 -14.76
C GLY A 279 -17.10 -5.03 -13.32
N TYR A 280 -17.59 -3.81 -13.18
CA TYR A 280 -18.18 -3.29 -11.95
C TYR A 280 -19.48 -4.05 -11.62
N ARG A 281 -19.32 -5.23 -11.01
CA ARG A 281 -20.37 -6.23 -10.77
C ARG A 281 -20.02 -7.08 -9.56
N ARG A 282 -21.04 -7.51 -8.81
CA ARG A 282 -20.94 -8.42 -7.66
C ARG A 282 -22.12 -9.39 -7.62
N ASN A 283 -21.97 -10.47 -6.86
CA ASN A 283 -23.06 -11.40 -6.57
C ASN A 283 -24.03 -10.74 -5.59
N ALA A 284 -25.33 -10.81 -5.88
CA ALA A 284 -26.35 -10.29 -4.98
C ALA A 284 -26.50 -11.21 -3.77
N ALA A 285 -26.55 -10.67 -2.56
CA ALA A 285 -26.57 -11.44 -1.31
C ALA A 285 -27.51 -10.85 -0.25
N ALA A 286 -27.91 -11.65 0.74
CA ALA A 286 -28.68 -11.24 1.91
C ALA A 286 -28.43 -12.15 3.12
N TYR A 287 -28.55 -11.61 4.34
CA TYR A 287 -28.67 -12.42 5.55
C TYR A 287 -30.10 -12.94 5.69
N LEU A 288 -30.25 -14.26 5.73
CA LEU A 288 -31.48 -14.95 6.06
C LEU A 288 -31.47 -15.29 7.56
N GLY A 289 -32.02 -14.38 8.37
CA GLY A 289 -31.98 -14.45 9.83
C GLY A 289 -31.52 -13.12 10.44
N ASP A 290 -30.99 -13.18 11.67
CA ASP A 290 -30.33 -12.05 12.34
C ASP A 290 -28.89 -12.48 12.67
N PRO A 291 -27.85 -11.82 12.09
CA PRO A 291 -26.45 -12.15 12.38
C PRO A 291 -26.07 -12.09 13.86
N ALA A 292 -26.79 -11.33 14.69
CA ALA A 292 -26.55 -11.26 16.13
C ALA A 292 -27.15 -12.45 16.92
N ALA A 293 -27.93 -13.33 16.28
CA ALA A 293 -28.64 -14.43 16.95
C ALA A 293 -28.58 -15.78 16.22
N ALA A 294 -28.92 -15.80 14.92
CA ALA A 294 -28.79 -16.95 14.01
C ALA A 294 -29.08 -16.50 12.57
N ALA A 295 -28.10 -16.67 11.66
CA ALA A 295 -28.28 -16.33 10.25
C ALA A 295 -27.56 -17.30 9.28
N VAL A 296 -28.05 -17.32 8.05
CA VAL A 296 -27.38 -17.89 6.88
C VAL A 296 -27.23 -16.79 5.83
N VAL A 297 -26.01 -16.51 5.38
CA VAL A 297 -25.76 -15.67 4.20
C VAL A 297 -26.22 -16.45 2.98
N VAL A 298 -27.14 -15.89 2.19
CA VAL A 298 -27.59 -16.45 0.92
C VAL A 298 -27.07 -15.56 -0.21
N GLU A 299 -26.19 -16.11 -1.03
CA GLU A 299 -25.55 -15.47 -2.19
C GLU A 299 -26.19 -16.00 -3.48
N SER A 300 -26.26 -15.19 -4.53
CA SER A 300 -26.66 -15.62 -5.88
C SER A 300 -25.45 -16.07 -6.72
N VAL A 301 -25.62 -17.12 -7.53
CA VAL A 301 -24.53 -17.64 -8.39
C VAL A 301 -24.26 -16.75 -9.61
N HIS A 302 -25.28 -16.03 -10.07
CA HIS A 302 -25.16 -14.97 -11.07
C HIS A 302 -24.96 -13.61 -10.39
N PHE A 303 -24.40 -12.64 -11.11
CA PHE A 303 -24.24 -11.28 -10.59
C PHE A 303 -25.58 -10.51 -10.49
N GLY A 304 -25.61 -9.42 -9.74
CA GLY A 304 -26.81 -8.61 -9.49
C GLY A 304 -27.47 -8.07 -10.75
N ASP A 305 -26.67 -7.56 -11.70
CA ASP A 305 -27.05 -7.11 -13.06
C ASP A 305 -27.73 -8.22 -13.87
N GLN A 306 -27.38 -9.48 -13.63
CA GLN A 306 -27.92 -10.66 -14.32
C GLN A 306 -29.31 -11.04 -13.78
N GLY A 307 -30.06 -10.06 -13.30
CA GLY A 307 -31.41 -10.19 -12.79
C GLY A 307 -31.49 -10.76 -11.38
N MET A 308 -30.42 -10.76 -10.58
CA MET A 308 -30.42 -11.28 -9.21
C MET A 308 -30.73 -10.23 -8.14
N ASN A 309 -30.49 -8.93 -8.39
CA ASN A 309 -30.91 -7.88 -7.45
C ASN A 309 -32.43 -7.86 -7.27
N GLY A 310 -32.88 -7.69 -6.03
CA GLY A 310 -34.30 -7.75 -5.66
C GLY A 310 -34.96 -9.13 -5.75
N VAL A 311 -34.20 -10.21 -6.05
CA VAL A 311 -34.64 -11.58 -5.74
C VAL A 311 -34.81 -11.70 -4.22
N GLN A 312 -35.81 -12.46 -3.76
CA GLN A 312 -36.06 -12.61 -2.33
C GLN A 312 -35.76 -14.02 -1.83
N VAL A 313 -35.39 -14.13 -0.56
CA VAL A 313 -35.28 -15.40 0.16
C VAL A 313 -36.02 -15.32 1.50
N ARG A 314 -36.60 -16.45 1.95
CA ARG A 314 -37.32 -16.56 3.24
C ARG A 314 -37.33 -17.98 3.76
N THR A 315 -37.53 -18.12 5.08
CA THR A 315 -37.88 -19.38 5.74
C THR A 315 -39.35 -19.40 6.14
N VAL A 316 -39.98 -20.57 6.17
CA VAL A 316 -41.36 -20.76 6.67
C VAL A 316 -41.45 -22.02 7.52
N ASP A 317 -42.24 -21.94 8.60
CA ASP A 317 -42.80 -23.12 9.26
C ASP A 317 -43.94 -23.68 8.37
N PRO A 318 -43.92 -24.97 7.99
CA PRO A 318 -45.00 -25.60 7.23
C PRO A 318 -46.29 -25.84 8.02
N GLY A 319 -46.32 -25.59 9.34
CA GLY A 319 -47.50 -25.64 10.20
C GLY A 319 -48.11 -27.04 10.35
N ARG A 320 -47.30 -28.10 10.18
CA ARG A 320 -47.73 -29.51 10.22
C ARG A 320 -46.63 -30.40 10.80
N PRO A 321 -46.94 -31.51 11.49
CA PRO A 321 -45.95 -32.50 11.92
C PRO A 321 -45.28 -33.28 10.77
N ASN A 322 -44.09 -33.81 11.07
CA ASN A 322 -43.29 -34.69 10.22
C ASN A 322 -43.13 -34.14 8.80
N ARG A 323 -42.67 -32.90 8.66
CA ARG A 323 -42.34 -32.29 7.35
C ARG A 323 -40.84 -32.35 7.12
N PRO A 324 -40.37 -32.78 5.93
CA PRO A 324 -38.96 -32.68 5.57
C PRO A 324 -38.58 -31.23 5.25
N LEU A 325 -37.33 -30.88 5.52
CA LEU A 325 -36.72 -29.64 5.00
C LEU A 325 -36.78 -29.66 3.47
N SER A 326 -37.24 -28.57 2.86
CA SER A 326 -37.36 -28.44 1.41
C SER A 326 -37.28 -26.99 0.96
N MET A 327 -36.91 -26.75 -0.30
CA MET A 327 -36.89 -25.40 -0.88
C MET A 327 -37.61 -25.34 -2.22
N ARG A 328 -38.13 -24.15 -2.54
CA ARG A 328 -38.79 -23.85 -3.82
C ARG A 328 -38.48 -22.43 -4.24
N TYR A 329 -37.92 -22.28 -5.44
CA TYR A 329 -37.81 -20.99 -6.12
C TYR A 329 -38.99 -20.80 -7.08
N ARG A 330 -39.78 -19.74 -6.89
CA ARG A 330 -40.88 -19.35 -7.77
C ARG A 330 -41.12 -17.84 -7.67
N ASP A 331 -41.51 -17.19 -8.77
CA ASP A 331 -41.95 -15.79 -8.82
C ASP A 331 -40.94 -14.82 -8.15
N ARG A 332 -39.64 -15.05 -8.40
CA ARG A 332 -38.47 -14.37 -7.80
C ARG A 332 -38.28 -14.54 -6.28
N VAL A 333 -38.98 -15.48 -5.63
CA VAL A 333 -38.81 -15.81 -4.20
C VAL A 333 -38.28 -17.24 -4.01
N LEU A 334 -37.16 -17.38 -3.31
CA LEU A 334 -36.69 -18.65 -2.73
C LEU A 334 -37.35 -18.85 -1.37
N THR A 335 -38.29 -19.80 -1.27
CA THR A 335 -38.91 -20.19 0.01
C THR A 335 -38.29 -21.49 0.49
N ILE A 336 -37.68 -21.48 1.68
CA ILE A 336 -37.24 -22.66 2.41
C ILE A 336 -38.33 -23.03 3.42
N SER A 337 -38.91 -24.22 3.28
CA SER A 337 -39.84 -24.79 4.26
C SER A 337 -39.05 -25.63 5.25
N LEU A 338 -39.00 -25.20 6.51
CA LEU A 338 -38.20 -25.85 7.54
C LEU A 338 -38.73 -27.25 7.90
N ALA A 339 -37.85 -28.14 8.37
CA ALA A 339 -38.25 -29.45 8.87
C ALA A 339 -39.01 -29.35 10.19
N THR A 340 -39.95 -30.28 10.42
CA THR A 340 -40.70 -30.37 11.68
C THR A 340 -40.75 -31.81 12.22
N ASP A 341 -40.72 -31.93 13.54
CA ASP A 341 -40.81 -33.20 14.26
C ASP A 341 -42.25 -33.77 14.30
N ARG A 342 -42.41 -34.87 15.06
CA ARG A 342 -43.71 -35.53 15.29
C ARG A 342 -44.74 -34.69 16.06
N ALA A 343 -44.31 -33.63 16.74
CA ALA A 343 -45.19 -32.67 17.42
C ALA A 343 -45.48 -31.43 16.56
N GLY A 344 -44.79 -31.26 15.42
CA GLY A 344 -44.88 -30.06 14.58
C GLY A 344 -43.89 -28.96 14.97
N LYS A 345 -42.97 -29.19 15.91
CA LYS A 345 -41.93 -28.23 16.26
C LYS A 345 -40.89 -28.18 15.14
N VAL A 346 -40.48 -26.98 14.73
CA VAL A 346 -39.35 -26.77 13.79
C VAL A 346 -38.05 -27.36 14.37
N THR A 347 -37.31 -28.10 13.54
CA THR A 347 -36.03 -28.75 13.92
C THR A 347 -34.85 -28.41 13.02
N SER A 348 -35.04 -27.69 11.90
CA SER A 348 -33.92 -27.32 11.02
C SER A 348 -32.97 -26.34 11.69
N THR A 349 -31.67 -26.59 11.52
CA THR A 349 -30.56 -25.70 11.85
C THR A 349 -30.20 -24.77 10.68
N THR A 350 -29.37 -23.78 10.96
CA THR A 350 -28.66 -22.96 9.97
C THR A 350 -27.85 -23.81 8.99
N ASP A 351 -27.10 -24.81 9.49
CA ASP A 351 -26.34 -25.77 8.68
C ASP A 351 -27.22 -26.59 7.74
N ASP A 352 -28.38 -27.11 8.21
CA ASP A 352 -29.31 -27.84 7.35
C ASP A 352 -29.79 -26.98 6.17
N VAL A 353 -30.09 -25.70 6.43
CA VAL A 353 -30.56 -24.75 5.41
C VAL A 353 -29.44 -24.36 4.45
N ALA A 354 -28.22 -24.16 4.94
CA ALA A 354 -27.07 -23.90 4.07
C ALA A 354 -26.75 -25.12 3.19
N ALA A 355 -26.75 -26.32 3.75
CA ALA A 355 -26.55 -27.57 3.02
C ALA A 355 -27.63 -27.80 1.95
N LEU A 356 -28.90 -27.55 2.27
CA LEU A 356 -30.02 -27.63 1.32
C LEU A 356 -29.82 -26.70 0.12
N ILE A 357 -29.45 -25.44 0.36
CA ILE A 357 -29.26 -24.45 -0.71
C ILE A 357 -28.07 -24.85 -1.61
N ASN A 358 -27.00 -25.40 -1.03
CA ASN A 358 -25.79 -25.81 -1.74
C ASN A 358 -25.90 -27.18 -2.47
N ALA A 359 -26.90 -28.01 -2.15
CA ALA A 359 -27.05 -29.36 -2.69
C ALA A 359 -27.26 -29.51 -4.24
N PRO A 360 -27.86 -28.57 -4.99
CA PRO A 360 -28.19 -28.82 -6.40
C PRO A 360 -27.03 -28.68 -7.40
N ARG A 361 -26.90 -29.64 -8.33
CA ARG A 361 -26.24 -29.36 -9.62
C ARG A 361 -27.10 -28.35 -10.40
N GLY A 362 -26.50 -27.24 -10.82
CA GLY A 362 -27.23 -26.10 -11.44
C GLY A 362 -27.85 -25.12 -10.43
N ALA A 363 -27.29 -25.03 -9.21
CA ALA A 363 -27.76 -24.10 -8.19
C ALA A 363 -27.75 -22.63 -8.68
N ARG A 364 -28.83 -21.90 -8.37
CA ARG A 364 -28.96 -20.45 -8.60
C ARG A 364 -28.44 -19.61 -7.43
N PHE A 365 -28.25 -20.26 -6.29
CA PHE A 365 -27.86 -19.67 -5.01
C PHE A 365 -26.75 -20.50 -4.37
N ARG A 366 -26.03 -19.89 -3.45
CA ARG A 366 -25.11 -20.52 -2.51
C ARG A 366 -25.45 -20.03 -1.10
N ALA A 367 -25.03 -20.78 -0.10
CA ALA A 367 -25.23 -20.42 1.29
C ALA A 367 -23.99 -20.67 2.14
N THR A 368 -23.74 -19.73 3.05
CA THR A 368 -22.72 -19.82 4.10
C THR A 368 -23.41 -19.57 5.43
N VAL A 369 -23.14 -20.37 6.46
CA VAL A 369 -23.63 -20.09 7.81
C VAL A 369 -22.85 -18.91 8.38
N GLU A 370 -23.54 -17.97 9.02
CA GLU A 370 -22.89 -16.80 9.63
C GLU A 370 -21.93 -17.20 10.77
N ASP A 371 -20.90 -16.41 11.01
CA ASP A 371 -19.94 -16.68 12.08
C ASP A 371 -20.66 -16.75 13.45
N GLY A 372 -20.42 -17.83 14.20
CA GLY A 372 -21.12 -18.12 15.45
C GLY A 372 -22.56 -18.63 15.30
N SER A 373 -23.14 -18.67 14.10
CA SER A 373 -24.48 -19.20 13.85
C SER A 373 -24.55 -20.71 13.61
N ALA A 374 -23.42 -21.42 13.62
CA ALA A 374 -23.34 -22.87 13.37
C ALA A 374 -24.09 -23.70 14.43
N GLY A 375 -24.87 -24.69 13.98
CA GLY A 375 -25.71 -25.57 14.79
C GLY A 375 -26.94 -24.92 15.40
N LEU A 376 -27.16 -23.62 15.21
CA LEU A 376 -28.28 -22.89 15.83
C LEU A 376 -29.61 -23.18 15.11
N PRO A 377 -30.76 -23.16 15.83
CA PRO A 377 -32.07 -23.33 15.21
C PRO A 377 -32.34 -22.23 14.18
N MET A 378 -32.77 -22.62 12.97
CA MET A 378 -33.07 -21.65 11.93
C MET A 378 -34.31 -20.83 12.27
N PRO A 379 -34.25 -19.48 12.27
CA PRO A 379 -35.42 -18.64 12.49
C PRO A 379 -36.43 -18.76 11.33
N VAL A 380 -37.70 -18.47 11.64
CA VAL A 380 -38.72 -18.18 10.62
C VAL A 380 -38.65 -16.69 10.28
N THR A 381 -38.27 -16.38 9.05
CA THR A 381 -37.88 -15.04 8.60
C THR A 381 -38.70 -14.65 7.37
N GLY A 382 -39.21 -13.41 7.35
CA GLY A 382 -39.91 -12.86 6.19
C GLY A 382 -39.02 -12.73 4.94
N PRO A 383 -39.59 -12.28 3.80
CA PRO A 383 -38.83 -12.10 2.57
C PRO A 383 -37.77 -10.98 2.70
N VAL A 384 -36.50 -11.38 2.77
CA VAL A 384 -35.36 -10.47 2.63
C VAL A 384 -34.95 -10.39 1.16
N ARG A 385 -34.48 -9.23 0.69
CA ARG A 385 -34.04 -9.01 -0.70
C ARG A 385 -32.54 -9.21 -0.81
N LEU A 386 -32.10 -9.95 -1.83
CA LEU A 386 -30.71 -10.02 -2.26
C LEU A 386 -30.35 -8.75 -3.03
N ASP A 387 -29.18 -8.21 -2.75
CA ASP A 387 -28.62 -7.02 -3.40
C ASP A 387 -27.09 -7.15 -3.51
N ASP A 388 -26.49 -6.59 -4.56
CA ASP A 388 -25.02 -6.63 -4.75
C ASP A 388 -24.29 -5.49 -4.01
N GLY A 389 -25.05 -4.48 -3.55
CA GLY A 389 -24.59 -3.37 -2.74
C GLY A 389 -23.69 -2.37 -3.47
N LEU A 390 -23.71 -2.33 -4.80
CA LEU A 390 -22.95 -1.38 -5.61
C LEU A 390 -23.73 -0.07 -5.82
N GLN A 391 -23.07 1.08 -5.62
CA GLN A 391 -23.73 2.40 -5.64
C GLN A 391 -23.54 3.20 -6.95
N GLY A 392 -22.54 2.86 -7.77
CA GLY A 392 -22.21 3.54 -9.03
C GLY A 392 -23.17 3.20 -10.17
N THR A 393 -24.39 3.73 -10.10
CA THR A 393 -25.48 3.51 -11.09
C THR A 393 -25.14 3.94 -12.53
N GLU A 394 -24.18 4.85 -12.68
CA GLU A 394 -23.63 5.35 -13.93
C GLU A 394 -22.61 4.40 -14.58
N VAL A 395 -22.06 3.46 -13.80
CA VAL A 395 -21.00 2.56 -14.25
C VAL A 395 -21.60 1.37 -15.03
N PRO A 396 -21.16 1.08 -16.26
CA PRO A 396 -21.65 -0.07 -17.01
C PRO A 396 -21.38 -1.42 -16.31
N ALA A 397 -22.41 -1.99 -15.70
CA ALA A 397 -22.39 -3.31 -15.06
C ALA A 397 -22.27 -4.45 -16.10
N ARG A 398 -21.07 -4.61 -16.69
CA ARG A 398 -20.70 -5.62 -17.69
C ARG A 398 -19.17 -5.78 -17.73
N PRO A 399 -18.61 -6.88 -18.27
CA PRO A 399 -17.16 -7.04 -18.44
C PRO A 399 -16.53 -5.83 -19.12
N TRP A 400 -15.52 -5.20 -18.51
CA TRP A 400 -14.85 -4.06 -19.10
C TRP A 400 -13.82 -4.52 -20.14
N THR A 401 -13.65 -3.74 -21.19
CA THR A 401 -12.52 -3.89 -22.12
C THR A 401 -11.57 -2.73 -21.84
N VAL A 402 -10.42 -3.07 -21.24
CA VAL A 402 -9.30 -2.14 -21.02
C VAL A 402 -8.79 -1.69 -22.39
N GLN A 403 -8.34 -0.44 -22.49
CA GLN A 403 -7.91 0.15 -23.76
C GLN A 403 -6.57 0.84 -23.60
N ALA A 404 -5.68 0.65 -24.58
CA ALA A 404 -4.44 1.39 -24.72
C ALA A 404 -4.57 2.46 -25.82
N LEU A 405 -3.90 3.59 -25.63
CA LEU A 405 -3.54 4.50 -26.70
C LEU A 405 -2.19 4.06 -27.26
N ARG A 406 -2.05 3.98 -28.60
CA ARG A 406 -0.76 3.84 -29.27
C ARG A 406 -0.49 5.11 -30.08
N ILE A 407 0.56 5.82 -29.72
CA ILE A 407 0.84 7.21 -30.08
C ILE A 407 2.19 7.28 -30.79
N GLY A 408 2.17 7.64 -32.07
CA GLY A 408 3.38 7.75 -32.88
C GLY A 408 3.10 7.97 -34.36
N LYS A 409 4.09 8.48 -35.10
CA LYS A 409 4.01 8.68 -36.55
C LYS A 409 4.21 7.39 -37.33
N HIS A 410 4.96 6.44 -36.76
CA HIS A 410 5.22 5.11 -37.31
C HIS A 410 4.75 4.06 -36.31
N ARG A 411 3.61 3.41 -36.61
CA ARG A 411 2.94 2.43 -35.73
C ARG A 411 2.97 1.03 -36.34
N ASP A 412 4.09 0.72 -36.97
CA ASP A 412 4.42 -0.56 -37.63
C ASP A 412 5.36 -1.44 -36.78
N GLY A 413 5.85 -0.94 -35.64
CA GLY A 413 6.83 -1.62 -34.79
C GLY A 413 8.29 -1.35 -35.16
N SER A 414 8.57 -0.54 -36.19
CA SER A 414 9.93 -0.17 -36.61
C SER A 414 10.67 0.75 -35.62
N ARG A 415 9.91 1.48 -34.79
CA ARG A 415 10.43 2.40 -33.78
C ARG A 415 10.52 1.73 -32.41
N ILE A 416 11.48 2.17 -31.59
CA ILE A 416 11.56 1.70 -30.20
C ILE A 416 10.30 2.08 -29.44
N GLY A 417 9.80 1.16 -28.61
CA GLY A 417 8.54 1.32 -27.89
C GLY A 417 8.74 1.72 -26.43
N VAL A 418 7.88 2.62 -25.95
CA VAL A 418 7.76 3.04 -24.54
C VAL A 418 6.35 2.73 -24.06
N LEU A 419 6.20 2.01 -22.94
CA LEU A 419 4.91 1.69 -22.34
C LEU A 419 4.72 2.42 -21.00
N ALA A 420 3.75 3.35 -20.92
CA ALA A 420 3.31 3.95 -19.66
C ALA A 420 1.97 3.33 -19.24
N TYR A 421 1.86 2.81 -18.02
CA TYR A 421 0.62 2.22 -17.50
C TYR A 421 0.38 2.62 -16.05
N SER A 422 -0.89 2.71 -15.67
CA SER A 422 -1.29 3.29 -14.37
C SER A 422 -2.52 2.63 -13.79
N GLN A 423 -2.73 2.85 -12.49
CA GLN A 423 -3.91 2.39 -11.75
C GLN A 423 -4.11 0.86 -11.82
N GLU A 424 -3.05 0.07 -11.60
CA GLU A 424 -3.21 -1.35 -11.22
C GLU A 424 -3.90 -1.46 -9.84
N HIS A 425 -3.58 -0.53 -8.94
CA HIS A 425 -4.33 -0.32 -7.70
C HIS A 425 -5.40 0.77 -7.89
N ALA A 426 -6.60 0.51 -7.37
CA ALA A 426 -7.78 1.32 -7.64
C ALA A 426 -7.78 2.72 -6.99
N ARG A 427 -7.40 2.83 -5.72
CA ARG A 427 -7.42 4.07 -4.90
C ARG A 427 -6.45 5.17 -5.36
N GLU A 428 -5.53 4.88 -6.27
CA GLU A 428 -4.39 5.73 -6.61
C GLU A 428 -4.79 6.73 -7.72
N TRP A 429 -5.75 7.59 -7.39
CA TRP A 429 -6.54 8.39 -8.34
C TRP A 429 -5.73 9.43 -9.14
N ALA A 430 -4.55 9.84 -8.67
CA ALA A 430 -3.66 10.74 -9.41
C ALA A 430 -2.96 10.04 -10.61
N THR A 431 -2.75 8.72 -10.53
CA THR A 431 -1.99 7.95 -11.53
C THR A 431 -2.57 7.95 -12.97
N PRO A 432 -3.90 7.87 -13.22
CA PRO A 432 -4.44 8.05 -14.57
C PRO A 432 -4.27 9.48 -15.11
N LEU A 433 -4.19 10.48 -14.23
CA LEU A 433 -4.04 11.89 -14.62
C LEU A 433 -2.67 12.13 -15.23
N VAL A 434 -1.63 11.60 -14.59
CA VAL A 434 -0.23 11.61 -15.04
C VAL A 434 -0.10 11.03 -16.46
N THR A 435 -0.69 9.86 -16.71
CA THR A 435 -0.57 9.17 -18.00
C THR A 435 -1.40 9.83 -19.10
N LEU A 436 -2.54 10.45 -18.77
CA LEU A 436 -3.33 11.24 -19.73
C LEU A 436 -2.70 12.60 -20.06
N GLU A 437 -2.21 13.36 -19.07
CA GLU A 437 -1.48 14.61 -19.28
C GLU A 437 -0.25 14.37 -20.17
N PHE A 438 0.50 13.27 -19.93
CA PHE A 438 1.60 12.83 -20.80
C PHE A 438 1.16 12.58 -22.25
N ALA A 439 0.07 11.82 -22.45
CA ALA A 439 -0.46 11.53 -23.78
C ALA A 439 -0.91 12.81 -24.51
N GLU A 440 -1.60 13.72 -23.82
CA GLU A 440 -2.14 14.95 -24.41
C GLU A 440 -1.04 15.99 -24.68
N ARG A 441 0.00 16.08 -23.84
CA ARG A 441 1.24 16.85 -24.10
C ARG A 441 1.92 16.43 -25.40
N LEU A 442 2.08 15.12 -25.64
CA LEU A 442 2.67 14.62 -26.88
C LEU A 442 1.80 14.98 -28.11
N LEU A 443 0.47 14.78 -28.00
CA LEU A 443 -0.44 14.94 -29.12
C LEU A 443 -0.71 16.40 -29.50
N ALA A 444 -0.93 17.28 -28.53
CA ALA A 444 -1.20 18.69 -28.77
C ALA A 444 0.00 19.42 -29.40
N ASN A 445 1.23 19.08 -28.97
CA ASN A 445 2.45 19.71 -29.44
C ASN A 445 3.06 19.08 -30.70
N ALA A 446 2.50 17.96 -31.20
CA ALA A 446 2.99 17.25 -32.39
C ALA A 446 3.11 18.11 -33.67
N ARG A 447 2.35 19.22 -33.75
CA ARG A 447 2.41 20.18 -34.87
C ARG A 447 3.25 21.42 -34.55
N THR A 448 3.15 21.95 -33.33
CA THR A 448 3.75 23.23 -32.92
C THR A 448 5.19 23.11 -32.45
N ASP A 449 5.57 22.02 -31.77
CA ASP A 449 6.93 21.78 -31.30
C ASP A 449 7.68 20.79 -32.21
N ALA A 450 8.86 21.19 -32.66
CA ALA A 450 9.76 20.36 -33.44
C ALA A 450 10.41 19.22 -32.61
N ALA A 451 10.63 19.41 -31.31
CA ALA A 451 11.19 18.36 -30.44
C ALA A 451 10.17 17.24 -30.20
N THR A 452 8.93 17.57 -29.84
CA THR A 452 7.82 16.63 -29.66
C THR A 452 7.48 15.90 -30.96
N ARG A 453 7.41 16.60 -32.09
CA ARG A 453 7.26 15.96 -33.40
C ARG A 453 8.36 14.93 -33.67
N LYS A 454 9.62 15.28 -33.43
CA LYS A 454 10.76 14.36 -33.60
C LYS A 454 10.69 13.15 -32.66
N LEU A 455 10.16 13.29 -31.43
CA LEU A 455 9.92 12.13 -30.56
C LEU A 455 8.88 11.19 -31.17
N LEU A 456 7.75 11.71 -31.66
CA LEU A 456 6.72 10.91 -32.33
C LEU A 456 7.16 10.30 -33.67
N GLU A 457 8.15 10.88 -34.33
CA GLU A 457 8.79 10.32 -35.54
C GLU A 457 9.77 9.18 -35.22
N GLN A 458 10.29 9.10 -33.99
CA GLN A 458 11.38 8.18 -33.61
C GLN A 458 11.00 7.13 -32.55
N VAL A 459 9.89 7.30 -31.83
CA VAL A 459 9.43 6.43 -30.73
C VAL A 459 7.94 6.09 -30.91
N ASP A 460 7.56 4.87 -30.54
CA ASP A 460 6.19 4.32 -30.55
C ASP A 460 5.69 4.25 -29.10
N VAL A 461 4.75 5.12 -28.70
CA VAL A 461 4.38 5.32 -27.29
C VAL A 461 3.04 4.64 -26.99
N PHE A 462 3.04 3.70 -26.06
CA PHE A 462 1.87 2.98 -25.58
C PHE A 462 1.45 3.55 -24.22
N VAL A 463 0.16 3.82 -24.03
CA VAL A 463 -0.38 4.35 -22.76
C VAL A 463 -1.62 3.56 -22.34
N VAL A 464 -1.62 3.00 -21.13
CA VAL A 464 -2.78 2.33 -20.50
C VAL A 464 -3.18 3.10 -19.23
N PRO A 465 -4.07 4.11 -19.32
CA PRO A 465 -4.34 4.99 -18.18
C PRO A 465 -5.06 4.33 -16.99
N THR A 466 -5.72 3.18 -17.19
CA THR A 466 -6.33 2.43 -16.09
C THR A 466 -6.26 0.93 -16.39
N VAL A 467 -5.46 0.20 -15.60
CA VAL A 467 -5.33 -1.26 -15.70
C VAL A 467 -6.45 -1.97 -14.95
N ASN A 468 -6.87 -1.43 -13.79
CA ASN A 468 -7.92 -1.97 -12.92
C ASN A 468 -9.17 -1.05 -12.87
N PRO A 469 -9.95 -0.97 -13.96
CA PRO A 469 -11.15 -0.13 -14.02
C PRO A 469 -12.26 -0.60 -13.06
N ASP A 470 -12.36 -1.92 -12.81
CA ASP A 470 -13.39 -2.49 -11.94
C ASP A 470 -13.24 -2.01 -10.50
N GLY A 471 -12.03 -2.16 -9.95
CA GLY A 471 -11.69 -1.66 -8.62
C GLY A 471 -11.74 -0.14 -8.56
N ALA A 472 -11.25 0.56 -9.60
CA ALA A 472 -11.23 2.03 -9.64
C ALA A 472 -12.64 2.63 -9.59
N ASN A 473 -13.62 2.07 -10.31
CA ASN A 473 -15.02 2.47 -10.16
C ASN A 473 -15.52 2.23 -8.72
N TYR A 474 -15.25 1.07 -8.12
CA TYR A 474 -15.61 0.79 -6.71
C TYR A 474 -14.92 1.72 -5.71
N SER A 475 -13.72 2.22 -6.04
CA SER A 475 -13.05 3.26 -5.27
C SER A 475 -13.81 4.59 -5.33
N PHE A 476 -14.17 5.07 -6.53
CA PHE A 476 -14.92 6.33 -6.68
C PHE A 476 -16.35 6.28 -6.10
N HIS A 477 -17.07 5.16 -6.21
CA HIS A 477 -18.50 5.10 -5.92
C HIS A 477 -18.87 4.42 -4.58
N ASP A 478 -18.00 3.61 -3.96
CA ASP A 478 -18.37 2.81 -2.78
C ASP A 478 -17.37 2.83 -1.62
N TYR A 479 -16.08 2.69 -1.91
CA TYR A 479 -15.03 2.55 -0.89
C TYR A 479 -13.69 3.07 -1.42
N ASN A 480 -13.42 4.35 -1.19
CA ASN A 480 -12.26 5.06 -1.73
C ASN A 480 -10.91 4.39 -1.43
N PHE A 481 -10.76 3.67 -0.32
CA PHE A 481 -9.53 2.92 0.00
C PHE A 481 -9.37 1.57 -0.72
N GLN A 482 -10.29 1.16 -1.60
CA GLN A 482 -10.16 -0.04 -2.43
C GLN A 482 -8.82 -0.05 -3.18
N ARG A 483 -8.00 -1.06 -2.94
CA ARG A 483 -6.73 -1.29 -3.66
C ARG A 483 -6.89 -2.28 -4.82
N LYS A 484 -7.57 -3.40 -4.54
CA LYS A 484 -7.64 -4.60 -5.39
C LYS A 484 -8.68 -4.47 -6.50
N ASN A 485 -8.72 -5.42 -7.45
CA ASN A 485 -9.83 -5.55 -8.41
C ASN A 485 -11.14 -6.01 -7.70
N LEU A 486 -12.17 -6.44 -8.43
CA LEU A 486 -13.44 -6.90 -7.83
C LEU A 486 -13.65 -8.42 -7.78
N VAL A 487 -12.66 -9.23 -8.16
CA VAL A 487 -12.82 -10.67 -8.28
C VAL A 487 -12.81 -11.36 -6.90
N ASN A 488 -13.97 -11.90 -6.50
CA ASN A 488 -14.14 -12.55 -5.21
C ASN A 488 -13.80 -14.06 -5.28
N HIS A 489 -12.52 -14.39 -5.11
CA HIS A 489 -12.03 -15.77 -4.96
C HIS A 489 -12.21 -16.37 -3.55
N CYS A 490 -12.77 -15.65 -2.58
CA CYS A 490 -12.97 -16.19 -1.23
C CYS A 490 -13.95 -17.37 -1.19
N THR A 491 -13.86 -18.18 -0.13
CA THR A 491 -14.72 -19.34 0.15
C THR A 491 -15.17 -19.36 1.62
N GLY A 492 -16.29 -20.01 1.93
CA GLY A 492 -16.80 -20.11 3.31
C GLY A 492 -17.14 -18.75 3.91
N ALA A 493 -16.88 -18.56 5.21
CA ALA A 493 -17.14 -17.32 5.94
C ALA A 493 -16.50 -16.07 5.29
N SER A 494 -15.36 -16.21 4.61
CA SER A 494 -14.72 -15.10 3.89
C SER A 494 -15.51 -14.60 2.67
N ARG A 495 -16.57 -15.29 2.23
CA ARG A 495 -17.57 -14.79 1.25
C ARG A 495 -18.71 -13.98 1.87
N ASP A 496 -18.74 -13.80 3.18
CA ASP A 496 -19.75 -12.95 3.81
C ASP A 496 -19.63 -11.49 3.33
N PRO A 497 -20.72 -10.87 2.83
CA PRO A 497 -20.80 -9.44 2.49
C PRO A 497 -20.21 -8.47 3.52
N LYS A 498 -20.07 -8.81 4.82
CA LYS A 498 -19.34 -7.94 5.78
C LYS A 498 -17.88 -7.70 5.38
N TYR A 499 -17.28 -8.62 4.62
CA TYR A 499 -15.91 -8.51 4.09
C TYR A 499 -15.82 -7.92 2.67
N ARG A 500 -16.91 -7.35 2.12
CA ARG A 500 -16.96 -6.91 0.71
C ARG A 500 -15.98 -5.79 0.32
N THR A 501 -15.38 -5.09 1.28
CA THR A 501 -14.30 -4.10 1.06
C THR A 501 -12.89 -4.73 1.06
N MET A 502 -12.79 -6.03 1.35
CA MET A 502 -11.54 -6.80 1.45
C MET A 502 -11.38 -7.81 0.31
N TRP A 503 -12.36 -7.98 -0.56
CA TRP A 503 -12.31 -8.86 -1.74
C TRP A 503 -11.50 -8.25 -2.90
N GLY A 504 -11.27 -9.07 -3.94
CA GLY A 504 -10.41 -8.73 -5.08
C GLY A 504 -9.02 -9.32 -4.95
N VAL A 505 -8.26 -9.23 -6.03
CA VAL A 505 -6.82 -9.55 -6.13
C VAL A 505 -6.01 -8.26 -6.24
N ASP A 506 -4.84 -8.23 -5.61
CA ASP A 506 -3.86 -7.17 -5.82
C ASP A 506 -3.16 -7.43 -7.17
N VAL A 507 -3.50 -6.63 -8.19
CA VAL A 507 -3.05 -6.85 -9.56
C VAL A 507 -1.52 -6.84 -9.64
N ASN A 508 -0.85 -5.94 -8.91
CA ASN A 508 0.60 -5.86 -8.84
C ASN A 508 1.22 -6.88 -7.85
N ARG A 509 0.50 -7.97 -7.53
CA ARG A 509 0.99 -9.18 -6.84
C ARG A 509 0.59 -10.48 -7.56
N ASN A 510 0.06 -10.35 -8.78
CA ASN A 510 -0.51 -11.46 -9.57
C ASN A 510 0.38 -11.93 -10.72
N TYR A 511 1.56 -11.33 -10.92
CA TYR A 511 2.47 -11.66 -12.03
C TYR A 511 3.34 -12.90 -11.73
N THR A 512 3.93 -13.51 -12.78
CA THR A 512 4.63 -14.81 -12.67
C THR A 512 6.02 -14.70 -12.05
N VAL A 513 6.72 -13.57 -12.24
CA VAL A 513 8.12 -13.46 -11.86
C VAL A 513 8.28 -13.11 -10.37
N GLY A 514 9.02 -13.96 -9.65
CA GLY A 514 9.33 -13.72 -8.23
C GLY A 514 8.06 -13.74 -7.40
N SER A 515 7.15 -14.67 -7.70
CA SER A 515 5.79 -14.67 -7.19
C SER A 515 5.69 -15.23 -5.76
N LEU A 516 4.50 -15.18 -5.17
CA LEU A 516 4.20 -15.92 -3.95
C LEU A 516 4.37 -17.44 -4.14
N PHE A 517 4.11 -17.94 -5.35
CA PHE A 517 4.13 -19.35 -5.71
C PHE A 517 5.59 -19.84 -5.94
N ASP A 518 6.48 -18.95 -6.39
CA ASP A 518 7.93 -19.13 -6.34
C ASP A 518 8.51 -19.14 -4.91
N GLY A 519 7.73 -18.71 -3.90
CA GLY A 519 8.17 -18.59 -2.51
C GLY A 519 8.87 -17.28 -2.16
N TYR A 520 8.62 -16.19 -2.89
CA TYR A 520 9.02 -14.83 -2.52
C TYR A 520 7.98 -14.19 -1.57
N VAL A 521 8.41 -13.19 -0.78
CA VAL A 521 7.53 -12.50 0.18
C VAL A 521 7.06 -11.13 -0.33
N GLY A 522 5.98 -10.58 0.24
CA GLY A 522 5.38 -9.31 -0.21
C GLY A 522 3.93 -9.41 -0.70
N ALA A 523 3.49 -10.63 -0.97
CA ALA A 523 2.13 -11.00 -1.32
C ALA A 523 1.51 -11.91 -0.24
N SER A 524 0.24 -12.29 -0.38
CA SER A 524 -0.47 -13.17 0.55
C SER A 524 -1.39 -14.16 -0.16
N ALA A 525 -1.59 -15.34 0.43
CA ALA A 525 -2.58 -16.33 -0.01
C ALA A 525 -3.95 -16.17 0.68
N ASN A 526 -4.07 -15.27 1.66
CA ASN A 526 -5.36 -14.95 2.28
C ASN A 526 -6.16 -14.02 1.35
N CYS A 527 -7.32 -14.48 0.87
CA CYS A 527 -8.18 -13.73 -0.04
C CYS A 527 -8.66 -12.36 0.50
N LEU A 528 -8.71 -12.21 1.84
CA LEU A 528 -9.06 -10.95 2.52
C LEU A 528 -7.87 -9.99 2.67
N SER A 529 -6.64 -10.41 2.34
CA SER A 529 -5.45 -9.56 2.48
C SER A 529 -5.42 -8.45 1.42
N GLY A 530 -4.93 -7.26 1.81
CA GLY A 530 -4.76 -6.13 0.89
C GLY A 530 -3.76 -6.38 -0.25
N ASN A 531 -2.86 -7.36 -0.07
CA ASN A 531 -1.85 -7.83 -1.03
C ASN A 531 -2.10 -9.28 -1.50
N TYR A 532 -3.37 -9.70 -1.58
CA TYR A 532 -3.72 -11.06 -2.02
C TYR A 532 -3.26 -11.32 -3.46
N ALA A 533 -2.48 -12.38 -3.68
CA ALA A 533 -1.85 -12.73 -4.96
C ALA A 533 -2.82 -13.29 -6.02
N GLY A 534 -4.04 -13.66 -5.63
CA GLY A 534 -4.96 -14.43 -6.48
C GLY A 534 -4.88 -15.93 -6.22
N THR A 535 -5.56 -16.71 -7.07
CA THR A 535 -5.63 -18.19 -6.95
C THR A 535 -4.46 -18.90 -7.64
N ALA A 536 -3.88 -18.24 -8.62
CA ALA A 536 -2.66 -18.61 -9.34
C ALA A 536 -2.07 -17.33 -9.96
N GLU A 537 -0.84 -17.40 -10.44
CA GLU A 537 -0.25 -16.36 -11.30
C GLU A 537 -1.13 -16.12 -12.53
N LEU A 538 -1.29 -14.86 -12.91
CA LEU A 538 -2.09 -14.41 -14.05
C LEU A 538 -3.55 -14.92 -14.04
N SER A 539 -4.07 -15.27 -12.86
CA SER A 539 -5.51 -15.56 -12.68
C SER A 539 -6.38 -14.39 -13.16
N GLU A 540 -5.92 -13.16 -12.99
CA GLU A 540 -6.69 -11.96 -13.27
C GLU A 540 -6.56 -11.50 -14.75
N PRO A 541 -7.63 -10.96 -15.35
CA PRO A 541 -7.57 -10.40 -16.71
C PRO A 541 -6.80 -9.07 -16.77
N GLU A 542 -6.72 -8.32 -15.67
CA GLU A 542 -6.00 -7.04 -15.60
C GLU A 542 -4.48 -7.23 -15.83
N SER A 543 -3.84 -8.14 -15.10
CA SER A 543 -2.40 -8.44 -15.20
C SER A 543 -2.04 -9.06 -16.56
N ARG A 544 -2.87 -9.98 -17.07
CA ARG A 544 -2.72 -10.55 -18.41
C ARG A 544 -2.72 -9.50 -19.51
N ASN A 545 -3.56 -8.48 -19.42
CA ASN A 545 -3.61 -7.42 -20.43
C ASN A 545 -2.31 -6.62 -20.56
N VAL A 546 -1.56 -6.41 -19.47
CA VAL A 546 -0.25 -5.73 -19.52
C VAL A 546 0.78 -6.60 -20.24
N ILE A 547 0.83 -7.89 -19.91
CA ILE A 547 1.71 -8.87 -20.58
C ILE A 547 1.36 -9.04 -22.06
N ASP A 548 0.07 -9.23 -22.38
CA ASP A 548 -0.38 -9.48 -23.76
C ASP A 548 -0.10 -8.28 -24.67
N LEU A 549 -0.25 -7.05 -24.16
CA LEU A 549 0.16 -5.83 -24.88
C LEU A 549 1.68 -5.80 -25.12
N ALA A 550 2.49 -6.10 -24.11
CA ALA A 550 3.94 -6.13 -24.22
C ALA A 550 4.43 -7.23 -25.19
N LYS A 551 3.82 -8.41 -25.17
CA LYS A 551 4.12 -9.52 -26.09
C LYS A 551 3.66 -9.26 -27.52
N ALA A 552 2.53 -8.56 -27.72
CA ALA A 552 2.07 -8.14 -29.04
C ALA A 552 2.95 -7.05 -29.68
N HIS A 553 3.69 -6.29 -28.88
CA HIS A 553 4.54 -5.19 -29.31
C HIS A 553 6.00 -5.36 -28.84
N PRO A 554 6.75 -6.33 -29.40
CA PRO A 554 8.13 -6.63 -28.97
C PRO A 554 9.14 -5.50 -29.24
N ASN A 555 8.72 -4.43 -29.93
CA ASN A 555 9.48 -3.19 -30.06
C ASN A 555 9.50 -2.38 -28.75
N ILE A 556 8.57 -2.62 -27.81
CA ILE A 556 8.62 -2.06 -26.45
C ILE A 556 9.90 -2.54 -25.76
N LYS A 557 10.68 -1.59 -25.26
CA LYS A 557 11.97 -1.82 -24.58
C LYS A 557 12.13 -0.95 -23.32
N PHE A 558 11.24 0.01 -23.11
CA PHE A 558 11.17 0.87 -21.93
C PHE A 558 9.73 0.85 -21.40
N ALA A 559 9.55 0.77 -20.08
CA ALA A 559 8.24 0.80 -19.44
C ALA A 559 8.25 1.61 -18.15
N MET A 560 7.10 2.22 -17.81
CA MET A 560 6.85 2.91 -16.55
C MET A 560 5.49 2.51 -16.01
N ASN A 561 5.50 1.87 -14.86
CA ASN A 561 4.34 1.70 -14.00
C ASN A 561 4.12 2.98 -13.19
N VAL A 562 2.88 3.40 -12.97
CA VAL A 562 2.56 4.62 -12.21
C VAL A 562 1.59 4.28 -11.08
N HIS A 563 2.13 4.32 -9.86
CA HIS A 563 1.45 4.14 -8.58
C HIS A 563 1.39 5.44 -7.77
N SER A 564 0.64 5.45 -6.67
CA SER A 564 0.81 6.45 -5.61
C SER A 564 0.77 5.81 -4.21
N TYR A 565 1.45 6.35 -3.19
CA TYR A 565 2.16 7.62 -3.15
C TYR A 565 3.50 7.53 -2.40
N GLY A 566 4.34 8.57 -2.55
CA GLY A 566 5.44 8.85 -1.63
C GLY A 566 6.70 9.44 -2.25
N GLY A 567 6.77 9.60 -3.57
CA GLY A 567 7.96 10.12 -4.25
C GLY A 567 9.06 9.08 -4.43
N TYR A 568 8.69 7.84 -4.78
CA TYR A 568 9.66 6.79 -5.11
C TYR A 568 9.88 6.68 -6.63
N PHE A 569 11.11 6.34 -7.01
CA PHE A 569 11.50 6.07 -8.40
C PHE A 569 12.30 4.78 -8.47
N MET A 570 11.65 3.69 -8.87
CA MET A 570 12.13 2.34 -8.59
C MET A 570 12.32 1.51 -9.85
N TRP A 571 12.99 0.36 -9.72
CA TRP A 571 13.20 -0.63 -10.79
C TRP A 571 13.52 -2.02 -10.21
N PRO A 572 13.60 -3.09 -11.03
CA PRO A 572 13.97 -4.44 -10.58
C PRO A 572 15.37 -4.57 -9.92
N PRO A 573 15.57 -5.53 -8.99
CA PRO A 573 14.60 -6.47 -8.44
C PRO A 573 13.62 -5.83 -7.44
N GLY A 574 12.35 -6.24 -7.50
CA GLY A 574 11.34 -5.97 -6.47
C GLY A 574 11.12 -7.11 -5.48
N ALA A 575 11.27 -8.37 -5.89
CA ALA A 575 11.05 -9.52 -5.00
C ALA A 575 12.34 -10.06 -4.34
N TYR A 576 12.25 -10.43 -3.04
CA TYR A 576 13.21 -11.31 -2.35
C TYR A 576 12.53 -12.48 -1.60
N LYS A 577 13.31 -13.52 -1.31
CA LYS A 577 12.94 -14.59 -0.35
C LYS A 577 13.42 -14.19 1.04
N ALA A 578 12.60 -14.45 2.07
CA ALA A 578 12.81 -13.87 3.40
C ALA A 578 14.07 -14.39 4.12
N ASP A 579 14.43 -15.65 3.93
CA ASP A 579 15.65 -16.25 4.47
C ASP A 579 16.87 -15.71 3.70
N GLY A 580 17.83 -15.09 4.40
CA GLY A 580 18.99 -14.42 3.80
C GLY A 580 18.69 -13.25 2.86
N ARG A 581 17.45 -12.70 2.86
CA ARG A 581 16.96 -11.62 1.98
C ARG A 581 17.36 -11.81 0.49
N VAL A 582 17.24 -13.05 -0.03
CA VAL A 582 17.73 -13.39 -1.37
C VAL A 582 16.81 -12.80 -2.45
N THR A 583 17.23 -11.68 -3.04
CA THR A 583 16.57 -11.00 -4.18
C THR A 583 16.53 -11.84 -5.46
N LEU A 584 15.65 -11.47 -6.41
CA LEU A 584 15.84 -11.81 -7.84
C LEU A 584 17.22 -11.31 -8.36
N PRO A 585 17.76 -11.89 -9.46
CA PRO A 585 19.10 -11.56 -9.94
C PRO A 585 19.22 -10.08 -10.35
N ARG A 586 20.07 -9.32 -9.66
CA ARG A 586 20.25 -7.88 -9.94
C ARG A 586 20.68 -7.64 -11.40
N PRO A 587 20.22 -6.54 -12.04
CA PRO A 587 20.70 -6.11 -13.35
C PRO A 587 22.24 -6.04 -13.43
N SER A 588 22.80 -6.23 -14.62
CA SER A 588 24.24 -6.07 -14.84
C SER A 588 24.72 -4.64 -14.54
N ILE A 589 26.05 -4.42 -14.52
CA ILE A 589 26.62 -3.10 -14.23
C ILE A 589 26.19 -2.06 -15.27
N ASP A 590 26.12 -2.44 -16.54
CA ASP A 590 25.71 -1.55 -17.64
C ASP A 590 24.21 -1.23 -17.57
N GLU A 591 23.37 -2.23 -17.29
CA GLU A 591 21.93 -2.04 -17.09
C GLU A 591 21.64 -1.21 -15.84
N SER A 592 22.32 -1.47 -14.72
CA SER A 592 22.24 -0.67 -13.49
C SER A 592 22.65 0.79 -13.73
N THR A 593 23.65 1.01 -14.61
CA THR A 593 24.08 2.34 -15.04
C THR A 593 23.01 3.03 -15.91
N LEU A 594 22.34 2.28 -16.79
CA LEU A 594 21.18 2.77 -17.56
C LEU A 594 19.99 3.09 -16.65
N PHE A 595 19.67 2.23 -15.68
CA PHE A 595 18.60 2.43 -14.70
C PHE A 595 18.81 3.72 -13.90
N LEU A 596 19.97 3.88 -13.25
CA LEU A 596 20.29 5.07 -12.45
C LEU A 596 20.52 6.34 -13.30
N GLY A 597 21.10 6.21 -14.50
CA GLY A 597 21.30 7.32 -15.43
C GLY A 597 19.98 7.88 -15.96
N SER A 598 19.04 7.00 -16.29
CA SER A 598 17.68 7.37 -16.70
C SER A 598 16.89 7.93 -15.53
N ALA A 599 17.01 7.33 -14.33
CA ALA A 599 16.37 7.82 -13.11
C ALA A 599 16.69 9.30 -12.86
N ARG A 600 17.98 9.66 -12.85
CA ARG A 600 18.41 11.07 -12.67
C ARG A 600 17.81 12.01 -13.70
N ARG A 601 17.75 11.61 -14.98
CA ARG A 601 17.09 12.42 -16.03
C ARG A 601 15.60 12.61 -15.74
N ILE A 602 14.89 11.52 -15.44
CA ILE A 602 13.44 11.50 -15.27
C ILE A 602 13.00 12.26 -14.01
N VAL A 603 13.64 12.03 -12.85
CA VAL A 603 13.32 12.80 -11.63
C VAL A 603 13.84 14.24 -11.70
N GLY A 604 14.86 14.52 -12.53
CA GLY A 604 15.24 15.88 -12.90
C GLY A 604 14.20 16.60 -13.75
N ALA A 605 13.46 15.87 -14.60
CA ALA A 605 12.35 16.43 -15.36
C ALA A 605 11.10 16.69 -14.49
N ILE A 606 10.87 15.86 -13.47
CA ILE A 606 9.85 16.10 -12.43
C ILE A 606 10.20 17.37 -11.63
N ALA A 607 11.41 17.42 -11.08
CA ALA A 607 11.87 18.54 -10.26
C ALA A 607 11.86 19.89 -11.00
N ALA A 608 12.02 19.89 -12.33
CA ALA A 608 11.98 21.09 -13.15
C ALA A 608 10.58 21.73 -13.29
N GLU A 609 9.49 21.03 -12.97
CA GLU A 609 8.13 21.57 -13.15
C GLU A 609 7.71 22.47 -11.96
N ARG A 610 7.94 22.03 -10.70
CA ARG A 610 7.61 22.81 -9.48
C ARG A 610 8.61 22.73 -8.33
N GLY A 611 9.80 22.18 -8.54
CA GLY A 611 10.87 22.14 -7.53
C GLY A 611 10.72 21.05 -6.45
N THR A 612 9.76 20.15 -6.58
CA THR A 612 9.69 18.87 -5.84
C THR A 612 10.93 18.02 -6.10
N VAL A 613 11.28 17.11 -5.18
CA VAL A 613 12.45 16.23 -5.35
C VAL A 613 12.14 14.84 -4.81
N THR A 614 12.10 13.85 -5.71
CA THR A 614 12.20 12.42 -5.39
C THR A 614 13.55 12.17 -4.71
N TRP A 615 13.56 11.64 -3.49
CA TRP A 615 14.80 11.59 -2.70
C TRP A 615 15.77 10.51 -3.22
N PRO A 616 17.10 10.70 -3.06
CA PRO A 616 18.09 9.67 -3.33
C PRO A 616 17.83 8.34 -2.59
N SER A 617 17.32 8.39 -1.35
CA SER A 617 16.94 7.20 -0.58
C SER A 617 15.71 6.48 -1.11
N GLN A 618 14.92 7.11 -1.98
CA GLN A 618 13.72 6.58 -2.62
C GLN A 618 13.95 6.25 -4.11
N THR A 619 15.20 6.36 -4.57
CA THR A 619 15.59 6.13 -5.97
C THR A 619 16.56 4.95 -6.07
N GLY A 620 16.05 3.77 -6.42
CA GLY A 620 16.83 2.52 -6.40
C GLY A 620 15.98 1.28 -6.71
N PRO A 621 16.55 0.08 -6.62
CA PRO A 621 15.78 -1.16 -6.78
C PRO A 621 14.62 -1.23 -5.78
N VAL A 622 13.42 -1.65 -6.22
CA VAL A 622 12.19 -1.73 -5.40
C VAL A 622 12.46 -2.45 -4.07
N ALA A 623 13.19 -3.57 -4.11
CA ALA A 623 13.53 -4.35 -2.92
C ALA A 623 14.34 -3.55 -1.87
N ASP A 624 15.19 -2.60 -2.30
CA ASP A 624 16.13 -1.87 -1.44
C ASP A 624 15.59 -0.52 -0.94
N VAL A 625 14.71 0.14 -1.70
CA VAL A 625 14.13 1.44 -1.32
C VAL A 625 12.71 1.39 -0.76
N LEU A 626 12.01 0.26 -0.94
CA LEU A 626 10.62 0.09 -0.49
C LEU A 626 10.47 -1.15 0.42
N TYR A 627 10.16 -2.31 -0.15
CA TYR A 627 10.11 -3.63 0.51
C TYR A 627 9.92 -4.72 -0.56
N SER A 628 10.03 -6.01 -0.21
CA SER A 628 9.80 -7.10 -1.18
C SER A 628 8.38 -7.07 -1.77
N ALA A 629 8.27 -7.01 -3.09
CA ALA A 629 7.00 -6.95 -3.82
C ALA A 629 6.80 -8.20 -4.69
N ALA A 630 6.62 -9.38 -4.08
CA ALA A 630 6.46 -10.63 -4.84
C ALA A 630 5.35 -10.57 -5.91
N GLY A 631 5.66 -10.98 -7.15
CA GLY A 631 4.73 -11.03 -8.28
C GLY A 631 4.33 -9.66 -8.84
N ASN A 632 5.27 -8.71 -8.97
CA ASN A 632 5.03 -7.37 -9.49
C ASN A 632 5.24 -7.23 -11.01
N SER A 633 4.67 -6.17 -11.60
CA SER A 633 4.65 -5.92 -13.05
C SER A 633 6.00 -5.47 -13.62
N ALA A 634 6.84 -4.74 -12.85
CA ALA A 634 8.16 -4.31 -13.32
C ALA A 634 9.16 -5.47 -13.42
N ASP A 635 9.22 -6.35 -12.41
CA ASP A 635 10.02 -7.58 -12.46
C ASP A 635 9.54 -8.47 -13.63
N GLN A 636 8.23 -8.61 -13.83
CA GLN A 636 7.66 -9.36 -14.96
C GLN A 636 8.12 -8.84 -16.33
N LEU A 637 8.05 -7.53 -16.57
CA LEU A 637 8.43 -6.92 -17.85
C LEU A 637 9.96 -7.00 -18.08
N TYR A 638 10.76 -6.88 -17.03
CA TYR A 638 12.20 -6.96 -17.13
C TYR A 638 12.71 -8.39 -17.36
N TYR A 639 12.41 -9.33 -16.44
CA TYR A 639 13.02 -10.67 -16.47
C TYR A 639 12.44 -11.59 -17.56
N GLU A 640 11.16 -11.46 -17.92
CA GLU A 640 10.56 -12.30 -18.98
C GLU A 640 10.71 -11.68 -20.38
N LEU A 641 10.61 -10.35 -20.52
CA LEU A 641 10.47 -9.68 -21.83
C LEU A 641 11.66 -8.78 -22.22
N GLY A 642 12.67 -8.60 -21.36
CA GLY A 642 13.82 -7.74 -21.62
C GLY A 642 13.39 -6.31 -21.90
N ILE A 643 12.55 -5.75 -21.02
CA ILE A 643 12.07 -4.38 -21.05
C ILE A 643 12.64 -3.66 -19.83
N PHE A 644 13.33 -2.54 -20.02
CA PHE A 644 13.75 -1.69 -18.90
C PHE A 644 12.49 -1.08 -18.27
N ALA A 645 12.07 -1.64 -17.13
CA ALA A 645 10.87 -1.25 -16.42
C ALA A 645 11.22 -0.47 -15.16
N TRP A 646 10.49 0.62 -14.93
CA TRP A 646 10.55 1.44 -13.72
C TRP A 646 9.15 1.57 -13.11
N ASP A 647 9.11 1.93 -11.83
CA ASP A 647 7.89 2.29 -11.11
C ASP A 647 8.00 3.71 -10.55
N PHE A 648 6.99 4.54 -10.77
CA PHE A 648 6.74 5.75 -9.99
C PHE A 648 5.83 5.41 -8.80
N GLU A 649 6.14 5.95 -7.62
CA GLU A 649 5.13 6.27 -6.61
C GLU A 649 4.98 7.80 -6.60
N VAL A 650 3.91 8.33 -7.21
CA VAL A 650 3.74 9.78 -7.38
C VAL A 650 3.43 10.50 -6.06
N GLY A 651 3.41 11.84 -6.07
CA GLY A 651 3.22 12.62 -4.85
C GLY A 651 4.45 12.56 -3.94
N ASN A 652 5.45 13.40 -4.23
CA ASN A 652 6.63 13.53 -3.37
C ASN A 652 6.25 14.18 -2.03
N ASP A 653 6.79 13.68 -0.92
CA ASP A 653 6.70 14.34 0.39
C ASP A 653 7.14 15.82 0.30
N ARG A 654 6.37 16.70 0.94
CA ARG A 654 6.55 18.15 0.86
C ARG A 654 7.08 18.71 2.18
N TRP A 655 8.04 19.63 2.13
CA TRP A 655 8.55 20.30 3.33
C TRP A 655 7.54 21.33 3.85
N ASN A 656 7.06 21.15 5.07
CA ASN A 656 6.17 22.08 5.76
C ASN A 656 6.97 23.02 6.67
N GLU A 657 6.91 24.32 6.37
CA GLU A 657 7.66 25.36 7.08
C GLU A 657 7.15 25.67 8.49
N ALA A 658 5.89 25.33 8.80
CA ALA A 658 5.31 25.57 10.12
C ALA A 658 5.62 24.44 11.11
N THR A 659 5.78 23.21 10.63
CA THR A 659 6.14 22.02 11.45
C THR A 659 7.63 21.71 11.41
N GLY A 660 8.35 22.15 10.38
CA GLY A 660 9.75 21.82 10.14
C GLY A 660 9.97 20.34 9.81
N GLN A 661 9.00 19.71 9.13
CA GLN A 661 9.00 18.30 8.76
C GLN A 661 8.73 18.10 7.27
N TRP A 662 9.00 16.89 6.80
CA TRP A 662 8.48 16.38 5.52
C TRP A 662 7.12 15.73 5.76
N GLU A 663 6.14 16.04 4.92
CA GLU A 663 4.75 15.61 5.05
C GLU A 663 4.26 15.01 3.72
N GLY A 664 3.78 13.77 3.77
CA GLY A 664 3.30 13.03 2.61
C GLY A 664 1.88 13.40 2.20
N VAL A 665 1.63 13.37 0.88
CA VAL A 665 0.39 13.87 0.26
C VAL A 665 -0.76 12.86 0.23
N GLY A 666 -0.46 11.55 0.28
CA GLY A 666 -1.45 10.47 0.33
C GLY A 666 -1.94 9.96 -1.04
N PHE A 667 -2.78 8.93 -1.03
CA PHE A 667 -3.31 8.30 -2.27
C PHE A 667 -4.28 9.21 -3.05
N GLN A 668 -4.95 10.11 -2.34
CA GLN A 668 -6.07 10.96 -2.80
C GLN A 668 -5.92 12.39 -2.22
N PRO A 669 -4.87 13.13 -2.61
CA PRO A 669 -4.68 14.49 -2.12
C PRO A 669 -5.76 15.45 -2.66
N PRO A 670 -5.86 16.68 -2.12
CA PRO A 670 -6.71 17.73 -2.71
C PRO A 670 -6.40 17.91 -4.20
N PHE A 671 -7.41 18.21 -5.01
CA PHE A 671 -7.25 18.15 -6.48
C PHE A 671 -6.13 19.05 -7.01
N ASP A 672 -5.92 20.24 -6.45
CA ASP A 672 -4.81 21.15 -6.82
C ASP A 672 -3.43 20.49 -6.70
N GLU A 673 -3.25 19.59 -5.73
CA GLU A 673 -2.01 18.81 -5.53
C GLU A 673 -1.95 17.63 -6.50
N ALA A 674 -3.04 16.86 -6.67
CA ALA A 674 -3.12 15.78 -7.65
C ALA A 674 -2.92 16.25 -9.10
N HIS A 675 -3.39 17.46 -9.40
CA HIS A 675 -3.16 18.17 -10.64
C HIS A 675 -1.66 18.52 -10.79
N ALA A 676 -1.04 19.10 -9.75
CA ALA A 676 0.37 19.44 -9.78
C ALA A 676 1.29 18.19 -9.91
N GLU A 677 0.91 17.07 -9.29
CA GLU A 677 1.51 15.75 -9.51
C GLU A 677 1.36 15.29 -10.96
N ALA A 678 0.17 15.42 -11.55
CA ALA A 678 -0.06 15.11 -12.96
C ALA A 678 0.86 15.93 -13.88
N GLN A 679 1.04 17.23 -13.61
CA GLN A 679 1.92 18.07 -14.41
C GLN A 679 3.41 17.71 -14.28
N GLU A 680 3.90 17.37 -13.09
CA GLU A 680 5.33 17.06 -12.87
C GLU A 680 5.71 15.66 -13.37
N TYR A 681 4.92 14.62 -13.02
CA TYR A 681 5.21 13.25 -13.42
C TYR A 681 4.97 12.99 -14.92
N ALA A 682 4.04 13.72 -15.55
CA ALA A 682 3.95 13.74 -17.02
C ALA A 682 5.22 14.34 -17.66
N GLY A 683 5.93 15.25 -16.98
CA GLY A 683 7.25 15.74 -17.39
C GLY A 683 8.30 14.63 -17.37
N GLY A 684 8.28 13.80 -16.32
CA GLY A 684 9.08 12.58 -16.21
C GLY A 684 8.81 11.57 -17.33
N LEU A 685 7.54 11.30 -17.65
CA LEU A 685 7.17 10.41 -18.76
C LEU A 685 7.64 10.93 -20.13
N VAL A 686 7.58 12.25 -20.40
CA VAL A 686 8.17 12.82 -21.62
C VAL A 686 9.68 12.61 -21.66
N GLU A 687 10.39 12.69 -20.53
CA GLU A 687 11.83 12.42 -20.48
C GLU A 687 12.18 10.94 -20.72
N LEU A 688 11.33 9.98 -20.27
CA LEU A 688 11.49 8.56 -20.62
C LEU A 688 11.42 8.32 -22.14
N VAL A 689 10.56 9.05 -22.87
CA VAL A 689 10.52 9.01 -24.34
C VAL A 689 11.82 9.56 -24.95
N ARG A 690 12.46 10.57 -24.32
CA ARG A 690 13.79 11.06 -24.73
C ARG A 690 14.89 10.01 -24.45
N VAL A 691 14.86 9.35 -23.30
CA VAL A 691 15.78 8.26 -22.93
C VAL A 691 15.71 7.12 -23.95
N ALA A 692 14.50 6.63 -24.27
CA ALA A 692 14.31 5.54 -25.24
C ALA A 692 14.80 5.91 -26.65
N ARG A 693 14.52 7.14 -27.11
CA ARG A 693 15.08 7.70 -28.36
C ARG A 693 16.62 7.67 -28.34
N ASP A 694 17.23 8.13 -27.26
CA ASP A 694 18.69 8.26 -27.16
C ASP A 694 19.36 6.88 -27.14
N TYR A 695 18.77 5.92 -26.44
CA TYR A 695 19.20 4.51 -26.47
C TYR A 695 19.14 3.92 -27.89
N ALA A 696 18.01 4.09 -28.59
CA ALA A 696 17.86 3.60 -29.97
C ALA A 696 18.79 4.31 -30.97
N ALA A 697 19.23 5.54 -30.69
CA ALA A 697 20.20 6.26 -31.51
C ALA A 697 21.66 5.84 -31.22
N ALA A 698 21.93 5.25 -30.05
CA ALA A 698 23.24 4.73 -29.66
C ALA A 698 23.52 3.31 -30.20
N ASP A 699 22.48 2.49 -30.35
CA ASP A 699 22.55 1.14 -30.94
C ASP A 699 23.12 1.15 -32.38
N PRO A 700 24.32 0.58 -32.62
CA PRO A 700 24.93 0.55 -33.95
C PRO A 700 24.21 -0.40 -34.93
N VAL A 701 23.42 -1.36 -34.43
CA VAL A 701 22.78 -2.42 -35.22
C VAL A 701 21.46 -1.94 -35.85
N ARG A 702 20.97 -0.74 -35.48
CA ARG A 702 19.73 -0.12 -35.96
C ARG A 702 19.93 1.07 -36.91
N ARG A 703 21.14 1.27 -37.44
CA ARG A 703 21.50 2.40 -38.31
C ARG A 703 21.56 2.03 -39.78
#